data_AF-A0A9N8K1X0-F1
#
_entry.id   AF-A0A9N8K1X0-F1
#
_cell.length_a   1.000
_cell.length_b   1.000
_cell.length_c   1.000
_cell.angle_alpha   90.00
_cell.angle_beta   90.00
_cell.angle_gamma   90.00
#
_symmetry.space_group_name_H-M   'P 1'
#
loop_
_entity.id
_entity.type
_entity.pdbx_description
1 polymer ?
#
loop_
_entity_poly.entity_id
_entity_poly.type
_entity_poly.pdbx_seq_one_letter_code
_entity_poly.pdbx_strand_id
1 'polypeptide(L)'
;MLGALRRCSTVLPRSVAQLSSATRSSAVAKISRPYNPALITRSLHQTSRWRQQNAAVAQEEGLGFQSEQNDNGPITTFAELGKRQLVSRGVVQTLIKDMGLENMTEVQTATINQALNGNDILAQAKTGTGKTLGFLIPVLQNILKQDSSLGERSRGYAARRGNRTTADDIRAIIVSPTRELAEQIAMEAKRLVANTSVIVQTAVGGTQKSAGLRAIQRQGCHILVGTPGRLKDIFSDKYSGVQAPGLDALPEEKSRQTLMFSATVPQEVQRLVRQTLKPGFDFVKTVRDDEEPTHARVPQHLVTVNGLENTVPAIVELCKNAIADASQPDARPFKAIVYFNSTAEVTLASAALTELPVDEDSIAPPQQNTRSRYREVPTALSPARVYEIHSRLSQAQRTRASDNFRKCTSGILVSSDVTARGMDFPNVTHVIQVGMPRDRETYIHRIGRTARAGKEGQGWLISPMIEAQDDTSLATASIDMTREADVPKSAATILAQVAEAYKRVPMQLKGDAYRGYIGTYGFIRKKALVKAINNLSRYAWGMSTPPEISSALARRVGLTSIPGLNIDGRIIEGNLDDIDDRPIRSQDTRFGYGSGRKSSWSNDGGRGGSGRGSFGGDRRGGFGGDRGGDRRGGYGGDRGGFSRGGDRGGFGGERRGGFSRGGDRGFGGDRKFDGESRSGRW
;
A
#
# COMPACT_ATOMS: atom_id res chain seq x y z
N MET A 1 -18.29 -39.68 -43.66
CA MET A 1 -19.44 -40.45 -44.16
C MET A 1 -20.69 -39.66 -43.79
N LEU A 2 -21.22 -38.88 -44.73
CA LEU A 2 -22.40 -39.15 -45.58
C LEU A 2 -23.62 -38.42 -44.95
N GLY A 3 -24.35 -37.56 -45.62
CA GLY A 3 -24.32 -37.13 -47.02
C GLY A 3 -25.31 -35.97 -47.22
N ALA A 4 -24.97 -35.12 -48.18
CA ALA A 4 -25.85 -34.09 -48.72
C ALA A 4 -26.91 -34.70 -49.64
N LEU A 5 -28.07 -34.05 -49.79
CA LEU A 5 -28.89 -34.14 -51.00
C LEU A 5 -29.71 -32.87 -51.22
N ARG A 6 -29.79 -32.52 -52.51
CA ARG A 6 -30.30 -31.31 -53.17
C ARG A 6 -31.84 -31.28 -53.29
N ARG A 7 -32.42 -30.09 -53.53
CA ARG A 7 -33.13 -29.72 -54.80
C ARG A 7 -33.69 -28.28 -54.79
N CYS A 8 -33.65 -27.66 -55.97
CA CYS A 8 -34.10 -26.32 -56.36
C CYS A 8 -35.57 -26.27 -56.83
N SER A 9 -36.17 -25.07 -56.84
CA SER A 9 -36.91 -24.40 -57.95
C SER A 9 -37.52 -23.08 -57.44
N THR A 10 -37.04 -21.87 -57.80
CA THR A 10 -37.37 -20.99 -58.96
C THR A 10 -38.86 -20.68 -59.11
N VAL A 11 -39.32 -19.41 -59.15
CA VAL A 11 -39.65 -18.59 -60.36
C VAL A 11 -40.50 -17.39 -59.83
N LEU A 12 -40.20 -16.07 -59.89
CA LEU A 12 -40.17 -15.01 -60.96
C LEU A 12 -40.59 -13.66 -60.26
N PRO A 13 -40.68 -12.45 -60.91
CA PRO A 13 -39.74 -11.70 -61.78
C PRO A 13 -39.52 -10.21 -61.32
N ARG A 14 -38.37 -9.57 -61.64
CA ARG A 14 -38.13 -8.43 -62.59
C ARG A 14 -39.29 -7.41 -62.72
N SER A 15 -39.11 -6.07 -62.64
CA SER A 15 -38.24 -5.22 -63.48
C SER A 15 -38.20 -3.74 -62.99
N VAL A 16 -37.02 -3.06 -63.03
CA VAL A 16 -36.65 -1.87 -63.88
C VAL A 16 -37.27 -0.52 -63.40
N ALA A 17 -36.57 0.59 -63.13
CA ALA A 17 -35.61 1.36 -63.96
C ALA A 17 -34.74 2.31 -63.10
N GLN A 18 -33.42 2.35 -63.32
CA GLN A 18 -32.62 3.44 -63.92
C GLN A 18 -32.51 4.77 -63.15
N LEU A 19 -31.29 4.98 -62.63
CA LEU A 19 -30.71 6.24 -62.16
C LEU A 19 -29.90 6.87 -63.30
N SER A 20 -30.06 8.18 -63.50
CA SER A 20 -29.15 9.01 -64.27
C SER A 20 -28.34 9.95 -63.35
N SER A 21 -27.09 10.12 -63.76
CA SER A 21 -26.00 11.04 -63.39
C SER A 21 -26.44 12.47 -62.98
N ALA A 22 -25.70 13.30 -62.24
CA ALA A 22 -24.27 13.39 -61.97
C ALA A 22 -23.99 14.33 -60.77
N THR A 23 -22.78 14.18 -60.21
CA THR A 23 -21.92 15.19 -59.58
C THR A 23 -22.45 16.08 -58.44
N ARG A 24 -21.89 15.90 -57.23
CA ARG A 24 -21.41 17.01 -56.38
C ARG A 24 -20.49 16.57 -55.24
N SER A 25 -19.45 17.38 -55.09
CA SER A 25 -18.49 17.57 -54.00
C SER A 25 -18.98 17.17 -52.59
N SER A 26 -18.17 16.38 -51.88
CA SER A 26 -18.42 15.98 -50.49
C SER A 26 -17.91 17.04 -49.51
N ALA A 27 -18.78 17.98 -49.13
CA ALA A 27 -18.69 18.70 -47.87
C ALA A 27 -19.49 17.94 -46.81
N VAL A 28 -18.82 17.31 -45.83
CA VAL A 28 -19.49 16.63 -44.72
C VAL A 28 -19.81 17.67 -43.65
N ALA A 29 -21.01 18.23 -43.73
CA ALA A 29 -21.62 19.01 -42.66
C ALA A 29 -22.24 18.07 -41.61
N LYS A 30 -22.01 18.44 -40.35
CA LYS A 30 -22.48 17.82 -39.11
C LYS A 30 -24.00 17.57 -39.15
N ILE A 31 -24.42 16.35 -38.81
CA ILE A 31 -25.75 16.08 -38.27
C ILE A 31 -25.57 15.31 -36.96
N SER A 32 -25.70 16.05 -35.87
CA SER A 32 -25.90 15.56 -34.51
C SER A 32 -27.20 14.76 -34.43
N ARG A 33 -27.13 13.51 -33.98
CA ARG A 33 -28.29 12.81 -33.40
C ARG A 33 -28.15 12.83 -31.88
N PRO A 34 -29.17 13.25 -31.11
CA PRO A 34 -29.14 13.17 -29.66
C PRO A 34 -29.23 11.70 -29.23
N TYR A 35 -28.27 11.25 -28.43
CA TYR A 35 -28.30 9.93 -27.82
C TYR A 35 -29.32 9.93 -26.68
N ASN A 36 -30.34 9.09 -26.80
CA ASN A 36 -31.50 9.03 -25.91
C ASN A 36 -31.12 8.32 -24.59
N PRO A 37 -31.28 8.92 -23.39
CA PRO A 37 -30.72 8.42 -22.13
C PRO A 37 -31.58 7.33 -21.45
N ALA A 38 -32.23 6.45 -22.21
CA ALA A 38 -33.21 5.50 -21.68
C ALA A 38 -32.69 4.07 -21.41
N LEU A 39 -31.37 3.83 -21.45
CA LEU A 39 -30.79 2.49 -21.18
C LEU A 39 -29.93 2.39 -19.91
N ILE A 40 -29.92 3.41 -19.06
CA ILE A 40 -29.20 3.43 -17.77
C ILE A 40 -30.12 3.07 -16.57
N THR A 41 -31.41 2.78 -16.79
CA THR A 41 -32.35 2.50 -15.69
C THR A 41 -32.48 1.01 -15.30
N ARG A 42 -31.74 0.09 -15.91
CA ARG A 42 -31.83 -1.36 -15.55
C ARG A 42 -30.80 -1.87 -14.53
N SER A 43 -29.75 -1.11 -14.18
CA SER A 43 -28.79 -1.53 -13.14
C SER A 43 -29.13 -1.02 -11.72
N LEU A 44 -30.17 -0.18 -11.58
CA LEU A 44 -30.67 0.34 -10.30
C LEU A 44 -31.81 -0.48 -9.68
N HIS A 45 -32.25 -1.57 -10.33
CA HIS A 45 -33.34 -2.43 -9.83
C HIS A 45 -32.88 -3.76 -9.20
N GLN A 46 -31.56 -4.01 -9.09
CA GLN A 46 -31.06 -5.17 -8.35
C GLN A 46 -30.82 -4.89 -6.85
N THR A 47 -30.65 -3.62 -6.47
CA THR A 47 -30.54 -3.21 -5.05
C THR A 47 -31.91 -3.11 -4.36
N SER A 48 -33.00 -2.84 -5.11
CA SER A 48 -34.37 -2.82 -4.57
C SER A 48 -34.93 -4.21 -4.27
N ARG A 49 -34.58 -5.24 -5.06
CA ARG A 49 -34.89 -6.64 -4.73
C ARG A 49 -34.20 -7.11 -3.45
N TRP A 50 -32.99 -6.57 -3.18
CA TRP A 50 -32.25 -6.83 -1.93
C TRP A 50 -32.92 -6.18 -0.71
N ARG A 51 -33.58 -5.02 -0.88
CA ARG A 51 -34.44 -4.41 0.16
C ARG A 51 -35.63 -5.32 0.48
N GLN A 52 -36.29 -5.90 -0.51
CA GLN A 52 -37.49 -6.73 -0.27
C GLN A 52 -37.18 -8.10 0.34
N GLN A 53 -36.06 -8.74 -0.03
CA GLN A 53 -35.74 -10.08 0.50
C GLN A 53 -35.13 -10.06 1.91
N ASN A 54 -34.44 -8.99 2.31
CA ASN A 54 -33.84 -8.89 3.65
C ASN A 54 -34.63 -7.99 4.61
N ALA A 55 -35.49 -7.08 4.12
CA ALA A 55 -36.47 -6.43 4.98
C ALA A 55 -37.63 -7.36 5.36
N ALA A 56 -38.02 -8.30 4.48
CA ALA A 56 -39.04 -9.31 4.80
C ALA A 56 -38.59 -10.26 5.92
N VAL A 57 -37.32 -10.67 5.93
CA VAL A 57 -36.77 -11.52 7.01
C VAL A 57 -36.61 -10.73 8.32
N ALA A 58 -36.43 -9.41 8.26
CA ALA A 58 -36.38 -8.54 9.43
C ALA A 58 -37.76 -8.09 9.94
N GLN A 59 -38.84 -8.35 9.20
CA GLN A 59 -40.21 -7.90 9.54
C GLN A 59 -41.15 -9.02 10.01
N GLU A 60 -40.76 -10.30 9.94
CA GLU A 60 -41.65 -11.41 10.33
C GLU A 60 -41.50 -11.90 11.78
N GLU A 61 -40.52 -11.43 12.56
CA GLU A 61 -40.52 -11.64 14.02
C GLU A 61 -41.00 -10.37 14.73
N GLY A 62 -42.32 -10.20 14.74
CA GLY A 62 -43.01 -9.25 15.60
C GLY A 62 -42.85 -9.61 17.08
N LEU A 63 -41.71 -9.21 17.67
CA LEU A 63 -41.60 -8.98 19.10
C LEU A 63 -41.37 -7.49 19.31
N GLY A 64 -42.40 -6.83 19.82
CA GLY A 64 -42.33 -5.44 20.23
C GLY A 64 -41.25 -5.26 21.29
N PHE A 65 -40.07 -4.80 20.88
CA PHE A 65 -39.15 -4.16 21.80
C PHE A 65 -39.79 -2.83 22.22
N GLN A 66 -40.41 -2.81 23.40
CA GLN A 66 -40.43 -1.58 24.17
C GLN A 66 -38.96 -1.24 24.43
N SER A 67 -38.42 -0.27 23.69
CA SER A 67 -37.16 0.35 24.07
C SER A 67 -37.37 0.91 25.47
N GLU A 68 -36.73 0.32 26.47
CA GLU A 68 -36.49 1.04 27.71
C GLU A 68 -35.87 2.38 27.31
N GLN A 69 -36.59 3.46 27.59
CA GLN A 69 -36.14 4.82 27.39
C GLN A 69 -34.92 5.03 28.30
N ASN A 70 -33.74 4.76 27.77
CA ASN A 70 -32.51 5.21 28.39
C ASN A 70 -32.36 6.70 28.08
N ASP A 71 -32.57 7.50 29.11
CA ASP A 71 -32.72 8.96 29.15
C ASP A 71 -31.43 9.75 28.83
N ASN A 72 -30.55 9.20 27.99
CA ASN A 72 -29.29 9.83 27.63
C ASN A 72 -28.96 9.54 26.17
N GLY A 73 -28.93 10.58 25.34
CA GLY A 73 -28.65 10.53 23.90
C GLY A 73 -27.35 9.81 23.49
N PRO A 74 -27.02 9.81 22.18
CA PRO A 74 -25.88 9.06 21.66
C PRO A 74 -24.57 9.49 22.32
N ILE A 75 -23.72 8.52 22.67
CA ILE A 75 -22.40 8.78 23.27
C ILE A 75 -21.48 9.35 22.21
N THR A 76 -21.07 10.62 22.36
CA THR A 76 -20.26 11.34 21.36
C THR A 76 -18.84 11.62 21.83
N THR A 77 -18.54 11.44 23.11
CA THR A 77 -17.21 11.74 23.68
C THR A 77 -16.56 10.50 24.30
N PHE A 78 -15.22 10.44 24.28
CA PHE A 78 -14.50 9.34 24.93
C PHE A 78 -14.65 9.37 26.46
N ALA A 79 -14.78 10.57 27.05
CA ALA A 79 -14.98 10.73 28.49
C ALA A 79 -16.29 10.09 28.96
N GLU A 80 -17.34 10.17 28.15
CA GLU A 80 -18.64 9.63 28.48
C GLU A 80 -18.66 8.09 28.49
N LEU A 81 -17.85 7.44 27.64
CA LEU A 81 -17.64 5.98 27.71
C LEU A 81 -17.14 5.54 29.10
N GLY A 82 -16.27 6.34 29.71
CA GLY A 82 -15.77 6.11 31.07
C GLY A 82 -16.79 6.41 32.15
N LYS A 83 -17.57 7.50 32.00
CA LYS A 83 -18.65 7.86 32.93
C LYS A 83 -19.74 6.79 32.98
N ARG A 84 -20.11 6.25 31.82
CA ARG A 84 -21.09 5.16 31.68
C ARG A 84 -20.49 3.77 31.96
N GLN A 85 -19.22 3.69 32.38
CA GLN A 85 -18.51 2.45 32.71
C GLN A 85 -18.46 1.41 31.56
N LEU A 86 -18.59 1.86 30.32
CA LEU A 86 -18.55 0.99 29.13
C LEU A 86 -17.11 0.62 28.77
N VAL A 87 -16.18 1.55 28.98
CA VAL A 87 -14.74 1.38 28.72
C VAL A 87 -13.96 1.65 30.00
N SER A 88 -12.91 0.86 30.24
CA SER A 88 -12.08 0.98 31.43
C SER A 88 -11.47 2.38 31.54
N ARG A 89 -11.35 2.87 32.78
CA ARG A 89 -10.82 4.21 33.08
C ARG A 89 -9.42 4.41 32.51
N GLY A 90 -8.57 3.39 32.55
CA GLY A 90 -7.22 3.44 32.00
C GLY A 90 -7.20 3.70 30.48
N VAL A 91 -8.07 3.03 29.74
CA VAL A 91 -8.17 3.20 28.28
C VAL A 91 -8.72 4.58 27.92
N VAL A 92 -9.78 5.03 28.60
CA VAL A 92 -10.31 6.40 28.43
C VAL A 92 -9.23 7.43 28.76
N GLN A 93 -8.44 7.18 29.80
CA GLN A 93 -7.38 8.09 30.18
C GLN A 93 -6.29 8.21 29.11
N THR A 94 -5.89 7.10 28.50
CA THR A 94 -4.94 7.07 27.38
C THR A 94 -5.47 7.80 26.15
N LEU A 95 -6.75 7.59 25.79
CA LEU A 95 -7.37 8.29 24.66
C LEU A 95 -7.33 9.81 24.84
N ILE A 96 -7.66 10.31 26.03
CA ILE A 96 -7.74 11.75 26.29
C ILE A 96 -6.36 12.36 26.53
N LYS A 97 -5.56 11.82 27.47
CA LYS A 97 -4.28 12.43 27.88
C LYS A 97 -3.11 12.11 26.95
N ASP A 98 -2.99 10.86 26.53
CA ASP A 98 -1.81 10.41 25.77
C ASP A 98 -2.01 10.56 24.25
N MET A 99 -3.26 10.38 23.78
CA MET A 99 -3.60 10.50 22.36
C MET A 99 -4.23 11.86 22.00
N GLY A 100 -4.67 12.66 22.97
CA GLY A 100 -5.24 13.99 22.75
C GLY A 100 -6.60 13.96 22.05
N LEU A 101 -7.41 12.92 22.29
CA LEU A 101 -8.70 12.72 21.64
C LEU A 101 -9.85 12.97 22.62
N GLU A 102 -10.65 13.99 22.35
CA GLU A 102 -11.82 14.36 23.17
C GLU A 102 -13.13 13.79 22.60
N ASN A 103 -13.39 14.09 21.32
CA ASN A 103 -14.62 13.74 20.62
C ASN A 103 -14.45 12.51 19.74
N MET A 104 -15.49 11.67 19.69
CA MET A 104 -15.57 10.54 18.78
C MET A 104 -16.06 10.99 17.40
N THR A 105 -15.58 10.32 16.36
CA THR A 105 -16.14 10.46 15.01
C THR A 105 -17.47 9.73 14.91
N GLU A 106 -18.30 10.07 13.91
CA GLU A 106 -19.60 9.42 13.69
C GLU A 106 -19.50 7.88 13.62
N VAL A 107 -18.50 7.36 12.90
CA VAL A 107 -18.28 5.90 12.84
C VAL A 107 -17.87 5.32 14.18
N GLN A 108 -17.08 6.03 14.99
CA GLN A 108 -16.69 5.55 16.33
C GLN A 108 -17.91 5.50 17.25
N THR A 109 -18.72 6.56 17.28
CA THR A 109 -19.98 6.60 18.04
C THR A 109 -20.94 5.47 17.61
N ALA A 110 -21.07 5.25 16.31
CA ALA A 110 -22.00 4.25 15.78
C ALA A 110 -21.52 2.79 15.97
N THR A 111 -20.20 2.54 16.00
CA THR A 111 -19.67 1.16 16.09
C THR A 111 -19.27 0.73 17.49
N ILE A 112 -18.75 1.62 18.34
CA ILE A 112 -18.15 1.21 19.63
C ILE A 112 -19.19 0.56 20.54
N ASN A 113 -20.37 1.18 20.69
CA ASN A 113 -21.41 0.65 21.58
C ASN A 113 -21.94 -0.71 21.10
N GLN A 114 -22.22 -0.83 19.80
CA GLN A 114 -22.68 -2.10 19.22
C GLN A 114 -21.62 -3.21 19.36
N ALA A 115 -20.35 -2.87 19.19
CA ALA A 115 -19.26 -3.83 19.30
C ALA A 115 -19.07 -4.31 20.75
N LEU A 116 -19.27 -3.41 21.73
CA LEU A 116 -19.18 -3.74 23.15
C LEU A 116 -20.31 -4.67 23.64
N ASN A 117 -21.43 -4.72 22.91
CA ASN A 117 -22.55 -5.64 23.16
C ASN A 117 -22.30 -7.07 22.64
N GLY A 118 -21.21 -7.28 21.88
CA GLY A 118 -20.84 -8.58 21.35
C GLY A 118 -21.40 -8.90 19.96
N ASN A 119 -22.13 -7.97 19.35
CA ASN A 119 -22.66 -8.14 18.00
C ASN A 119 -21.56 -8.11 16.94
N ASP A 120 -21.72 -8.91 15.88
CA ASP A 120 -20.91 -8.79 14.68
C ASP A 120 -21.22 -7.47 13.97
N ILE A 121 -20.20 -6.82 13.38
CA ILE A 121 -20.37 -5.52 12.74
C ILE A 121 -19.83 -5.53 11.32
N LEU A 122 -20.61 -4.97 10.40
CA LEU A 122 -20.12 -4.45 9.13
C LEU A 122 -20.24 -2.93 9.14
N ALA A 123 -19.11 -2.24 9.21
CA ALA A 123 -19.02 -0.78 9.22
C ALA A 123 -18.53 -0.24 7.87
N GLN A 124 -19.37 0.58 7.24
CA GLN A 124 -19.03 1.35 6.05
C GLN A 124 -18.87 2.83 6.41
N ALA A 125 -17.63 3.34 6.33
CA ALA A 125 -17.32 4.73 6.64
C ALA A 125 -16.17 5.28 5.77
N LYS A 126 -16.17 6.60 5.56
CA LYS A 126 -15.19 7.28 4.67
C LYS A 126 -13.75 7.10 5.11
N THR A 127 -12.81 7.27 4.19
CA THR A 127 -11.37 7.22 4.52
C THR A 127 -11.01 8.33 5.49
N GLY A 128 -10.15 8.04 6.47
CA GLY A 128 -9.70 9.05 7.45
C GLY A 128 -10.70 9.38 8.56
N THR A 129 -11.83 8.69 8.70
CA THR A 129 -12.83 8.94 9.77
C THR A 129 -12.55 8.23 11.09
N GLY A 130 -11.31 7.78 11.33
CA GLY A 130 -10.95 7.17 12.62
C GLY A 130 -11.46 5.74 12.85
N LYS A 131 -11.81 4.99 11.78
CA LYS A 131 -12.24 3.58 11.84
C LYS A 131 -11.36 2.68 12.71
N THR A 132 -10.04 2.93 12.73
CA THR A 132 -9.07 2.14 13.49
C THR A 132 -9.42 2.06 14.98
N LEU A 133 -9.71 3.19 15.62
CA LEU A 133 -10.12 3.20 17.02
C LEU A 133 -11.53 2.63 17.23
N GLY A 134 -12.40 2.76 16.22
CA GLY A 134 -13.75 2.20 16.24
C GLY A 134 -13.81 0.68 16.46
N PHE A 135 -12.79 -0.07 16.02
CA PHE A 135 -12.66 -1.51 16.34
C PHE A 135 -11.63 -1.81 17.44
N LEU A 136 -10.56 -1.02 17.59
CA LEU A 136 -9.53 -1.30 18.59
C LEU A 136 -10.04 -1.13 20.03
N ILE A 137 -10.88 -0.12 20.28
CA ILE A 137 -11.45 0.15 21.60
C ILE A 137 -12.32 -1.03 22.09
N PRO A 138 -13.33 -1.50 21.33
CA PRO A 138 -14.14 -2.64 21.77
C PRO A 138 -13.33 -3.93 21.88
N VAL A 139 -12.37 -4.17 20.98
CA VAL A 139 -11.46 -5.34 21.08
C VAL A 139 -10.68 -5.32 22.40
N LEU A 140 -10.04 -4.19 22.72
CA LEU A 140 -9.29 -4.05 23.97
C LEU A 140 -10.21 -4.21 25.19
N GLN A 141 -11.36 -3.54 25.18
CA GLN A 141 -12.28 -3.60 26.31
C GLN A 141 -12.82 -5.02 26.54
N ASN A 142 -13.09 -5.79 25.48
CA ASN A 142 -13.51 -7.19 25.61
C ASN A 142 -12.39 -8.07 26.21
N ILE A 143 -11.14 -7.84 25.84
CA ILE A 143 -9.98 -8.50 26.48
C ILE A 143 -9.93 -8.18 27.97
N LEU A 144 -10.13 -6.91 28.35
CA LEU A 144 -10.10 -6.46 29.75
C LEU A 144 -11.31 -6.95 30.57
N LYS A 145 -12.48 -7.14 29.94
CA LYS A 145 -13.66 -7.75 30.57
C LYS A 145 -13.42 -9.22 30.89
N GLN A 146 -12.73 -9.94 30.00
CA GLN A 146 -12.37 -11.35 30.20
C GLN A 146 -11.26 -11.53 31.25
N ASP A 147 -10.37 -10.55 31.37
CA ASP A 147 -9.25 -10.59 32.31
C ASP A 147 -8.91 -9.17 32.81
N SER A 148 -9.49 -8.81 33.94
CA SER A 148 -9.32 -7.50 34.56
C SER A 148 -7.90 -7.25 35.04
N SER A 149 -7.08 -8.30 35.23
CA SER A 149 -5.68 -8.17 35.64
C SER A 149 -4.82 -7.48 34.58
N LEU A 150 -5.28 -7.47 33.33
CA LEU A 150 -4.61 -6.80 32.22
C LEU A 150 -4.87 -5.29 32.18
N GLY A 151 -5.84 -4.78 32.95
CA GLY A 151 -6.31 -3.38 32.90
C GLY A 151 -5.29 -2.35 33.39
N GLU A 152 -4.34 -2.75 34.23
CA GLU A 152 -3.28 -1.89 34.73
C GLU A 152 -1.91 -2.40 34.30
N ARG A 153 -1.01 -1.47 33.97
CA ARG A 153 0.37 -1.80 33.64
C ARG A 153 1.11 -2.25 34.89
N SER A 154 1.57 -3.50 34.89
CA SER A 154 2.42 -4.03 35.97
C SER A 154 3.69 -3.15 36.13
N ARG A 155 3.96 -2.66 37.35
CA ARG A 155 5.14 -1.84 37.71
C ARG A 155 6.04 -2.57 38.72
N GLY A 156 7.33 -2.21 38.75
CA GLY A 156 8.27 -2.64 39.79
C GLY A 156 8.53 -4.16 39.82
N TYR A 157 8.61 -4.74 41.03
CA TYR A 157 8.87 -6.17 41.23
C TYR A 157 7.78 -7.09 40.62
N ALA A 158 6.53 -6.61 40.53
CA ALA A 158 5.44 -7.35 39.87
C ALA A 158 5.67 -7.49 38.35
N ALA A 159 6.29 -6.49 37.70
CA ALA A 159 6.72 -6.60 36.31
C ALA A 159 7.87 -7.60 36.10
N ARG A 160 8.73 -7.81 37.13
CA ARG A 160 9.84 -8.79 37.10
C ARG A 160 9.40 -10.22 37.37
N ARG A 161 8.37 -10.42 38.20
CA ARG A 161 7.77 -11.76 38.45
C ARG A 161 6.77 -12.16 37.36
N GLY A 162 6.16 -11.15 36.71
CA GLY A 162 5.44 -11.20 35.44
C GLY A 162 4.19 -12.08 35.47
N ASN A 163 3.02 -11.49 35.25
CA ASN A 163 1.89 -12.24 34.71
C ASN A 163 2.33 -12.75 33.32
N ARG A 164 2.92 -13.94 33.26
CA ARG A 164 3.57 -14.49 32.06
C ARG A 164 2.48 -14.91 31.09
N THR A 165 2.08 -14.00 30.22
CA THR A 165 1.32 -14.36 29.03
C THR A 165 2.12 -15.34 28.17
N THR A 166 1.44 -16.20 27.42
CA THR A 166 2.06 -17.24 26.59
C THR A 166 1.96 -16.89 25.12
N ALA A 167 2.62 -17.68 24.27
CA ALA A 167 2.51 -17.55 22.82
C ALA A 167 1.10 -17.82 22.29
N ASP A 168 0.27 -18.55 23.06
CA ASP A 168 -1.04 -19.04 22.66
C ASP A 168 -2.20 -18.23 23.26
N ASP A 169 -1.91 -17.21 24.07
CA ASP A 169 -2.90 -16.31 24.69
C ASP A 169 -3.39 -15.22 23.71
N ILE A 170 -3.49 -15.56 22.43
CA ILE A 170 -3.97 -14.65 21.39
C ILE A 170 -5.49 -14.55 21.49
N ARG A 171 -5.98 -13.38 21.90
CA ARG A 171 -7.40 -13.08 22.12
C ARG A 171 -8.04 -12.23 21.04
N ALA A 172 -7.23 -11.60 20.17
CA ALA A 172 -7.72 -10.96 18.95
C ALA A 172 -6.74 -11.08 17.78
N ILE A 173 -7.29 -11.31 16.58
CA ILE A 173 -6.53 -11.27 15.31
C ILE A 173 -7.10 -10.14 14.44
N ILE A 174 -6.24 -9.21 14.03
CA ILE A 174 -6.59 -8.14 13.12
C ILE A 174 -5.91 -8.38 11.77
N VAL A 175 -6.71 -8.51 10.72
CA VAL A 175 -6.23 -8.83 9.37
C VAL A 175 -6.25 -7.57 8.50
N SER A 176 -5.13 -7.25 7.87
CA SER A 176 -4.99 -6.11 6.95
C SER A 176 -4.46 -6.55 5.57
N PRO A 177 -4.94 -5.95 4.46
CA PRO A 177 -4.53 -6.31 3.10
C PRO A 177 -3.06 -5.98 2.79
N THR A 178 -2.50 -4.95 3.42
CA THR A 178 -1.10 -4.54 3.21
C THR A 178 -0.31 -4.60 4.51
N ARG A 179 1.01 -4.77 4.39
CA ARG A 179 1.93 -4.88 5.52
C ARG A 179 2.05 -3.56 6.25
N GLU A 180 2.07 -2.48 5.51
CA GLU A 180 2.20 -1.11 5.98
C GLU A 180 0.97 -0.70 6.80
N LEU A 181 -0.23 -1.06 6.32
CA LEU A 181 -1.46 -0.83 7.08
C LEU A 181 -1.52 -1.70 8.35
N ALA A 182 -1.04 -2.95 8.29
CA ALA A 182 -0.96 -3.80 9.46
C ALA A 182 0.01 -3.21 10.52
N GLU A 183 1.17 -2.72 10.10
CA GLU A 183 2.13 -2.01 10.97
C GLU A 183 1.50 -0.74 11.57
N GLN A 184 0.76 0.04 10.77
CA GLN A 184 0.05 1.23 11.26
C GLN A 184 -1.00 0.88 12.32
N ILE A 185 -1.84 -0.13 12.07
CA ILE A 185 -2.83 -0.60 13.04
C ILE A 185 -2.14 -1.07 14.32
N ALA A 186 -1.03 -1.80 14.20
CA ALA A 186 -0.29 -2.27 15.36
C ALA A 186 0.35 -1.13 16.17
N MET A 187 0.83 -0.07 15.52
CA MET A 187 1.31 1.13 16.22
C MET A 187 0.18 1.82 16.98
N GLU A 188 -0.99 2.00 16.35
CA GLU A 188 -2.15 2.59 17.03
C GLU A 188 -2.66 1.71 18.18
N ALA A 189 -2.69 0.39 18.00
CA ALA A 189 -3.00 -0.55 19.08
C ALA A 189 -1.99 -0.44 20.23
N LYS A 190 -0.68 -0.36 19.94
CA LYS A 190 0.37 -0.19 20.96
C LYS A 190 0.22 1.12 21.75
N ARG A 191 -0.20 2.20 21.10
CA ARG A 191 -0.50 3.48 21.76
C ARG A 191 -1.71 3.34 22.68
N LEU A 192 -2.79 2.72 22.19
CA LEU A 192 -4.01 2.50 22.95
C LEU A 192 -3.80 1.63 24.20
N VAL A 193 -2.94 0.61 24.11
CA VAL A 193 -2.66 -0.31 25.24
C VAL A 193 -1.54 0.17 26.18
N ALA A 194 -0.97 1.36 25.97
CA ALA A 194 0.28 1.78 26.62
C ALA A 194 0.26 1.79 28.17
N ASN A 195 -0.92 1.94 28.77
CA ASN A 195 -1.14 1.92 30.21
C ASN A 195 -1.79 0.62 30.73
N THR A 196 -1.85 -0.42 29.90
CA THR A 196 -2.37 -1.76 30.23
C THR A 196 -1.23 -2.79 30.20
N SER A 197 -1.52 -4.04 30.58
CA SER A 197 -0.60 -5.17 30.40
C SER A 197 -0.88 -5.97 29.10
N VAL A 198 -1.76 -5.46 28.22
CA VAL A 198 -2.06 -6.09 26.91
C VAL A 198 -0.88 -5.92 25.96
N ILE A 199 -0.56 -7.00 25.23
CA ILE A 199 0.63 -7.09 24.37
C ILE A 199 0.21 -7.26 22.92
N VAL A 200 0.71 -6.36 22.06
CA VAL A 200 0.43 -6.32 20.63
C VAL A 200 1.65 -6.79 19.84
N GLN A 201 1.47 -7.80 18.99
CA GLN A 201 2.49 -8.31 18.07
C GLN A 201 2.06 -8.14 16.61
N THR A 202 3.04 -8.21 15.71
CA THR A 202 2.83 -8.06 14.26
C THR A 202 3.28 -9.28 13.45
N ALA A 203 2.43 -9.72 12.54
CA ALA A 203 2.67 -10.84 11.62
C ALA A 203 2.54 -10.37 10.16
N VAL A 204 3.58 -9.70 9.65
CA VAL A 204 3.63 -9.18 8.27
C VAL A 204 4.72 -9.83 7.44
N GLY A 205 4.49 -10.08 6.16
CA GLY A 205 5.48 -10.66 5.24
C GLY A 205 6.75 -9.80 5.07
N GLY A 206 7.81 -10.35 4.45
CA GLY A 206 9.05 -9.58 4.16
C GLY A 206 9.94 -9.26 5.37
N THR A 207 9.51 -9.63 6.57
CA THR A 207 10.32 -9.71 7.78
C THR A 207 10.73 -11.15 8.07
N GLN A 208 11.74 -11.35 8.93
CA GLN A 208 12.15 -12.69 9.36
C GLN A 208 11.05 -13.34 10.23
N LYS A 209 10.45 -14.43 9.75
CA LYS A 209 9.41 -15.19 10.49
C LYS A 209 9.89 -15.59 11.89
N SER A 210 11.12 -16.12 11.98
CA SER A 210 11.73 -16.55 13.24
C SER A 210 11.94 -15.41 14.25
N ALA A 211 12.13 -14.17 13.81
CA ALA A 211 12.20 -13.02 14.71
C ALA A 211 10.82 -12.71 15.32
N GLY A 212 9.76 -12.73 14.49
CA GLY A 212 8.38 -12.56 14.96
C GLY A 212 7.93 -13.66 15.91
N LEU A 213 8.20 -14.93 15.58
CA LEU A 213 7.90 -16.05 16.47
C LEU A 213 8.64 -15.95 17.81
N ARG A 214 9.93 -15.62 17.79
CA ARG A 214 10.71 -15.39 19.03
C ARG A 214 10.14 -14.24 19.87
N ALA A 215 9.64 -13.17 19.24
CA ALA A 215 9.00 -12.08 19.96
C ALA A 215 7.71 -12.54 20.64
N ILE A 216 6.83 -13.23 19.90
CA ILE A 216 5.58 -13.80 20.44
C ILE A 216 5.88 -14.79 21.58
N GLN A 217 6.84 -15.70 21.40
CA GLN A 217 7.17 -16.71 22.42
C GLN A 217 7.81 -16.13 23.68
N ARG A 218 8.60 -15.05 23.56
CA ARG A 218 9.30 -14.44 24.71
C ARG A 218 8.47 -13.42 25.44
N GLN A 219 7.65 -12.66 24.73
CA GLN A 219 6.89 -11.54 25.27
C GLN A 219 5.41 -11.88 25.43
N GLY A 220 4.91 -12.95 24.79
CA GLY A 220 3.50 -13.26 24.64
C GLY A 220 2.81 -12.38 23.59
N CYS A 221 1.52 -12.63 23.39
CA CYS A 221 0.70 -11.89 22.45
C CYS A 221 -0.79 -12.01 22.81
N HIS A 222 -1.46 -10.88 23.03
CA HIS A 222 -2.92 -10.83 23.22
C HIS A 222 -3.62 -10.36 21.95
N ILE A 223 -3.03 -9.40 21.22
CA ILE A 223 -3.52 -8.88 19.95
C ILE A 223 -2.47 -9.13 18.86
N LEU A 224 -2.82 -9.92 17.86
CA LEU A 224 -1.96 -10.19 16.70
C LEU A 224 -2.48 -9.45 15.47
N VAL A 225 -1.70 -8.49 14.97
CA VAL A 225 -2.03 -7.74 13.76
C VAL A 225 -1.21 -8.28 12.59
N GLY A 226 -1.83 -8.69 11.48
CA GLY A 226 -1.08 -9.33 10.40
C GLY A 226 -1.70 -9.27 9.02
N THR A 227 -0.89 -9.69 8.05
CA THR A 227 -1.34 -9.90 6.67
C THR A 227 -1.77 -11.35 6.46
N PRO A 228 -2.80 -11.64 5.62
CA PRO A 228 -3.33 -12.99 5.44
C PRO A 228 -2.26 -14.07 5.18
N GLY A 229 -1.31 -13.80 4.29
CA GLY A 229 -0.25 -14.75 3.96
C GLY A 229 0.61 -15.12 5.17
N ARG A 230 1.11 -14.12 5.92
CA ARG A 230 1.97 -14.38 7.09
C ARG A 230 1.20 -15.00 8.26
N LEU A 231 -0.07 -14.64 8.46
CA LEU A 231 -0.92 -15.27 9.47
C LEU A 231 -1.13 -16.75 9.13
N LYS A 232 -1.45 -17.06 7.87
CA LYS A 232 -1.54 -18.44 7.38
C LYS A 232 -0.22 -19.18 7.60
N ASP A 233 0.91 -18.59 7.22
CA ASP A 233 2.24 -19.19 7.41
C ASP A 233 2.56 -19.53 8.88
N ILE A 234 2.03 -18.78 9.85
CA ILE A 234 2.23 -19.01 11.28
C ILE A 234 1.30 -20.11 11.79
N PHE A 235 0.00 -19.98 11.53
CA PHE A 235 -1.01 -20.91 12.08
C PHE A 235 -1.03 -22.27 11.38
N SER A 236 -0.63 -22.35 10.11
CA SER A 236 -0.53 -23.65 9.41
C SER A 236 0.78 -24.39 9.69
N ASP A 237 1.77 -23.75 10.33
CA ASP A 237 3.07 -24.35 10.63
C ASP A 237 3.04 -25.01 12.00
N LYS A 238 3.11 -26.36 12.03
CA LYS A 238 3.11 -27.17 13.26
C LYS A 238 4.29 -26.85 14.19
N TYR A 239 5.36 -26.24 13.67
CA TYR A 239 6.56 -25.89 14.43
C TYR A 239 6.61 -24.42 14.84
N SER A 240 5.55 -23.63 14.55
CA SER A 240 5.52 -22.22 14.92
C SER A 240 5.50 -22.01 16.43
N GLY A 241 4.92 -22.96 17.19
CA GLY A 241 4.69 -22.84 18.62
C GLY A 241 3.82 -21.63 18.98
N VAL A 242 2.93 -21.22 18.06
CA VAL A 242 2.00 -20.12 18.21
C VAL A 242 0.64 -20.57 17.68
N GLN A 243 -0.36 -20.59 18.57
CA GLN A 243 -1.74 -20.92 18.26
C GLN A 243 -2.68 -19.80 18.70
N ALA A 244 -3.91 -19.83 18.19
CA ALA A 244 -4.97 -18.93 18.61
C ALA A 244 -6.25 -19.75 18.84
N PRO A 245 -6.28 -20.59 19.89
CA PRO A 245 -7.30 -21.64 20.07
C PRO A 245 -8.73 -21.09 20.19
N GLY A 246 -8.91 -19.85 20.64
CA GLY A 246 -10.22 -19.19 20.74
C GLY A 246 -10.66 -18.43 19.48
N LEU A 247 -9.86 -18.44 18.41
CA LEU A 247 -10.03 -17.55 17.24
C LEU A 247 -9.94 -18.29 15.91
N ASP A 248 -10.40 -19.55 15.84
CA ASP A 248 -10.33 -20.39 14.65
C ASP A 248 -10.61 -19.59 13.37
N ALA A 249 -9.60 -19.45 12.51
CA ALA A 249 -9.57 -18.38 11.51
C ALA A 249 -10.66 -18.48 10.42
N LEU A 250 -11.32 -19.63 10.28
CA LEU A 250 -12.36 -19.93 9.30
C LEU A 250 -13.37 -20.90 9.93
N PRO A 251 -14.65 -20.54 10.12
CA PRO A 251 -15.59 -21.45 10.77
C PRO A 251 -16.47 -22.22 9.78
N GLU A 252 -16.72 -23.49 10.11
CA GLU A 252 -18.02 -24.15 9.89
C GLU A 252 -19.04 -23.72 10.99
N GLU A 253 -18.58 -23.31 12.19
CA GLU A 253 -19.40 -22.70 13.25
C GLU A 253 -18.86 -21.34 13.73
N LYS A 254 -19.63 -20.26 13.52
CA LYS A 254 -19.22 -18.87 13.78
C LYS A 254 -19.27 -18.55 15.29
N SER A 255 -18.32 -19.06 16.08
CA SER A 255 -18.27 -18.83 17.54
C SER A 255 -17.72 -17.45 17.93
N ARG A 256 -16.76 -16.89 17.19
CA ARG A 256 -16.12 -15.58 17.46
C ARG A 256 -16.97 -14.37 17.03
N GLN A 257 -16.80 -13.24 17.70
CA GLN A 257 -17.28 -11.94 17.21
C GLN A 257 -16.40 -11.47 16.03
N THR A 258 -17.02 -11.00 14.95
CA THR A 258 -16.32 -10.48 13.76
C THR A 258 -16.67 -9.01 13.50
N LEU A 259 -15.64 -8.18 13.31
CA LEU A 259 -15.77 -6.76 13.01
C LEU A 259 -15.14 -6.47 11.63
N MET A 260 -15.93 -6.00 10.68
CA MET A 260 -15.50 -5.67 9.31
C MET A 260 -15.62 -4.17 9.04
N PHE A 261 -14.53 -3.52 8.68
CA PHE A 261 -14.47 -2.08 8.44
C PHE A 261 -13.97 -1.78 7.03
N SER A 262 -14.74 -1.05 6.23
CA SER A 262 -14.33 -0.64 4.89
C SER A 262 -14.87 0.73 4.49
N ALA A 263 -14.23 1.35 3.50
CA ALA A 263 -14.79 2.52 2.83
C ALA A 263 -15.79 2.12 1.73
N THR A 264 -15.58 0.95 1.12
CA THR A 264 -16.37 0.43 0.00
C THR A 264 -16.75 -1.03 0.27
N VAL A 265 -17.90 -1.47 -0.26
CA VAL A 265 -18.41 -2.84 -0.08
C VAL A 265 -18.64 -3.48 -1.46
N PRO A 266 -17.57 -3.74 -2.24
CA PRO A 266 -17.68 -4.43 -3.53
C PRO A 266 -18.07 -5.90 -3.34
N GLN A 267 -18.37 -6.60 -4.43
CA GLN A 267 -18.87 -7.99 -4.39
C GLN A 267 -17.93 -8.95 -3.65
N GLU A 268 -16.62 -8.75 -3.72
CA GLU A 268 -15.64 -9.56 -2.99
C GLU A 268 -15.79 -9.38 -1.48
N VAL A 269 -16.05 -8.15 -1.01
CA VAL A 269 -16.31 -7.88 0.41
C VAL A 269 -17.66 -8.48 0.81
N GLN A 270 -18.68 -8.41 -0.03
CA GLN A 270 -19.97 -9.06 0.24
C GLN A 270 -19.83 -10.58 0.38
N ARG A 271 -18.97 -11.21 -0.43
CA ARG A 271 -18.66 -12.63 -0.31
C ARG A 271 -17.98 -12.93 1.03
N LEU A 272 -17.04 -12.10 1.45
CA LEU A 272 -16.36 -12.25 2.74
C LEU A 272 -17.34 -12.11 3.90
N VAL A 273 -18.21 -11.09 3.87
CA VAL A 273 -19.29 -10.86 4.85
C VAL A 273 -20.12 -12.12 5.09
N ARG A 274 -20.59 -12.77 4.02
CA ARG A 274 -21.41 -14.00 4.12
C ARG A 274 -20.65 -15.15 4.78
N GLN A 275 -19.34 -15.25 4.51
CA GLN A 275 -18.48 -16.30 5.03
C GLN A 275 -18.07 -16.06 6.49
N THR A 276 -17.90 -14.82 6.92
CA THR A 276 -17.28 -14.50 8.22
C THR A 276 -18.23 -13.99 9.28
N LEU A 277 -19.23 -13.18 8.94
CA LEU A 277 -20.13 -12.55 9.92
C LEU A 277 -21.30 -13.48 10.28
N LYS A 278 -21.68 -13.53 11.57
CA LYS A 278 -22.87 -14.25 12.07
C LYS A 278 -24.16 -13.67 11.47
N PRO A 279 -25.24 -14.45 11.34
CA PRO A 279 -26.57 -13.89 11.11
C PRO A 279 -26.92 -12.86 12.19
N GLY A 280 -27.69 -11.82 11.83
CA GLY A 280 -28.05 -10.76 12.77
C GLY A 280 -26.94 -9.74 13.08
N PHE A 281 -25.90 -9.65 12.24
CA PHE A 281 -24.86 -8.63 12.38
C PHE A 281 -25.41 -7.21 12.17
N ASP A 282 -24.81 -6.24 12.86
CA ASP A 282 -25.15 -4.83 12.71
C ASP A 282 -24.46 -4.23 11.48
N PHE A 283 -25.25 -3.69 10.56
CA PHE A 283 -24.73 -2.92 9.43
C PHE A 283 -24.70 -1.43 9.77
N VAL A 284 -23.52 -0.93 10.13
CA VAL A 284 -23.31 0.48 10.45
C VAL A 284 -22.86 1.23 9.20
N LYS A 285 -23.72 2.11 8.69
CA LYS A 285 -23.43 2.93 7.51
C LYS A 285 -23.42 4.42 7.90
N THR A 286 -22.23 5.01 7.99
CA THR A 286 -22.04 6.45 8.24
C THR A 286 -21.72 7.21 6.95
N VAL A 287 -22.14 6.64 5.82
CA VAL A 287 -22.10 7.31 4.53
C VAL A 287 -23.54 7.39 4.11
N ARG A 288 -24.14 8.58 4.22
CA ARG A 288 -25.54 8.74 3.82
C ARG A 288 -25.67 8.48 2.32
N ASP A 289 -26.82 7.99 1.88
CA ASP A 289 -27.06 7.68 0.45
C ASP A 289 -26.97 8.93 -0.44
N ASP A 290 -27.21 10.10 0.15
CA ASP A 290 -27.13 11.44 -0.44
C ASP A 290 -25.75 12.11 -0.25
N GLU A 291 -24.88 11.59 0.62
CA GLU A 291 -23.63 12.27 0.96
C GLU A 291 -22.51 11.93 -0.02
N GLU A 292 -22.01 12.96 -0.70
CA GLU A 292 -20.90 12.80 -1.64
C GLU A 292 -19.67 12.13 -0.98
N PRO A 293 -19.15 11.04 -1.57
CA PRO A 293 -17.93 10.39 -1.13
C PRO A 293 -16.76 11.38 -1.03
N THR A 294 -15.77 11.11 -0.16
CA THR A 294 -14.59 12.01 -0.02
C THR A 294 -13.93 12.33 -1.36
N HIS A 295 -13.87 11.36 -2.28
CA HIS A 295 -13.32 11.59 -3.61
C HIS A 295 -14.10 12.62 -4.44
N ALA A 296 -15.42 12.72 -4.28
CA ALA A 296 -16.25 13.66 -5.03
C ALA A 296 -16.07 15.12 -4.57
N ARG A 297 -15.77 15.35 -3.28
CA ARG A 297 -15.49 16.68 -2.73
C ARG A 297 -14.10 17.23 -3.06
N VAL A 298 -13.15 16.35 -3.38
CA VAL A 298 -11.80 16.75 -3.79
C VAL A 298 -11.91 17.37 -5.18
N PRO A 299 -11.49 18.63 -5.41
CA PRO A 299 -11.38 19.18 -6.76
C PRO A 299 -10.48 18.31 -7.62
N GLN A 300 -10.96 17.92 -8.80
CA GLN A 300 -10.30 16.96 -9.69
C GLN A 300 -9.93 17.64 -11.00
N HIS A 301 -8.68 17.48 -11.41
CA HIS A 301 -8.12 18.04 -12.63
C HIS A 301 -7.73 16.91 -13.57
N LEU A 302 -8.27 16.91 -14.79
CA LEU A 302 -7.97 15.93 -15.83
C LEU A 302 -7.03 16.56 -16.85
N VAL A 303 -5.77 16.10 -16.84
CA VAL A 303 -4.71 16.60 -17.72
C VAL A 303 -4.41 15.54 -18.79
N THR A 304 -4.72 15.90 -20.02
CA THR A 304 -4.32 15.11 -21.19
C THR A 304 -2.91 15.52 -21.60
N VAL A 305 -1.99 14.56 -21.67
CA VAL A 305 -0.62 14.80 -22.14
C VAL A 305 -0.47 14.38 -23.61
N ASN A 306 0.26 15.16 -24.40
CA ASN A 306 0.45 14.91 -25.83
C ASN A 306 1.13 13.56 -26.12
N GLY A 307 2.07 13.16 -25.28
CA GLY A 307 2.72 11.86 -25.31
C GLY A 307 3.14 11.40 -23.92
N LEU A 308 3.64 10.16 -23.82
CA LEU A 308 4.15 9.63 -22.55
C LEU A 308 5.37 10.46 -22.08
N GLU A 309 6.15 10.98 -23.02
CA GLU A 309 7.30 11.85 -22.82
C GLU A 309 6.99 13.12 -22.01
N ASN A 310 5.76 13.64 -22.10
CA ASN A 310 5.30 14.83 -21.37
C ASN A 310 4.90 14.55 -19.91
N THR A 311 4.82 13.28 -19.50
CA THR A 311 4.28 12.89 -18.19
C THR A 311 5.09 13.46 -17.02
N VAL A 312 6.41 13.25 -17.00
CA VAL A 312 7.27 13.75 -15.91
C VAL A 312 7.43 15.28 -15.97
N PRO A 313 7.61 15.92 -17.13
CA PRO A 313 7.53 17.37 -17.24
C PRO A 313 6.27 17.98 -16.63
N ALA A 314 5.08 17.41 -16.93
CA ALA A 314 3.81 17.88 -16.37
C ALA A 314 3.76 17.73 -14.84
N ILE A 315 4.28 16.63 -14.30
CA ILE A 315 4.39 16.44 -12.84
C ILE A 315 5.32 17.48 -12.22
N VAL A 316 6.47 17.77 -12.86
CA VAL A 316 7.43 18.76 -12.36
C VAL A 316 6.83 20.17 -12.40
N GLU A 317 6.16 20.55 -13.49
CA GLU A 317 5.46 21.84 -13.60
C GLU A 317 4.40 21.99 -12.51
N LEU A 318 3.55 20.98 -12.33
CA LEU A 318 2.53 20.96 -11.29
C LEU A 318 3.14 21.09 -9.89
N CYS A 319 4.20 20.34 -9.59
CA CYS A 319 4.87 20.41 -8.29
C CYS A 319 5.48 21.80 -8.06
N LYS A 320 6.15 22.38 -9.06
CA LYS A 320 6.76 23.71 -8.94
C LYS A 320 5.71 24.79 -8.68
N ASN A 321 4.61 24.77 -9.42
CA ASN A 321 3.51 25.72 -9.23
C ASN A 321 2.94 25.58 -7.81
N ALA A 322 2.65 24.35 -7.37
CA ALA A 322 2.11 24.12 -6.04
C ALA A 322 3.10 24.44 -4.89
N ILE A 323 4.41 24.32 -5.12
CA ILE A 323 5.44 24.75 -4.17
C ILE A 323 5.50 26.28 -4.10
N ALA A 324 5.42 26.97 -5.24
CA ALA A 324 5.35 28.42 -5.29
C ALA A 324 4.09 28.95 -4.56
N ASP A 325 2.93 28.33 -4.78
CA ASP A 325 1.69 28.67 -4.08
C ASP A 325 1.82 28.43 -2.57
N ALA A 326 2.47 27.33 -2.18
CA ALA A 326 2.73 27.00 -0.77
C ALA A 326 3.76 27.93 -0.08
N SER A 327 4.43 28.80 -0.84
CA SER A 327 5.38 29.79 -0.31
C SER A 327 4.68 31.09 0.12
N GLN A 328 3.39 31.26 -0.21
CA GLN A 328 2.59 32.40 0.22
C GLN A 328 2.36 32.38 1.75
N PRO A 329 2.24 33.56 2.40
CA PRO A 329 1.86 33.64 3.81
C PRO A 329 0.56 32.86 4.08
N ASP A 330 0.52 32.14 5.20
CA ASP A 330 -0.62 31.31 5.65
C ASP A 330 -0.99 30.11 4.75
N ALA A 331 -0.28 29.90 3.62
CA ALA A 331 -0.48 28.74 2.78
C ALA A 331 0.00 27.46 3.45
N ARG A 332 -0.68 26.35 3.15
CA ARG A 332 -0.27 25.03 3.64
C ARG A 332 0.97 24.57 2.87
N PRO A 333 1.97 23.99 3.56
CA PRO A 333 3.13 23.38 2.90
C PRO A 333 2.73 22.33 1.86
N PHE A 334 3.41 22.35 0.72
CA PHE A 334 3.16 21.40 -0.37
C PHE A 334 3.51 19.96 0.03
N LYS A 335 2.56 19.04 -0.11
CA LYS A 335 2.80 17.62 0.17
C LYS A 335 1.97 16.74 -0.77
N ALA A 336 2.62 15.96 -1.63
CA ALA A 336 1.97 15.22 -2.70
C ALA A 336 2.23 13.71 -2.64
N ILE A 337 1.29 12.93 -3.18
CA ILE A 337 1.51 11.52 -3.51
C ILE A 337 1.28 11.34 -5.01
N VAL A 338 2.26 10.77 -5.69
CA VAL A 338 2.23 10.50 -7.15
C VAL A 338 2.10 9.00 -7.36
N TYR A 339 0.98 8.56 -7.94
CA TYR A 339 0.69 7.17 -8.21
C TYR A 339 1.04 6.78 -9.63
N PHE A 340 1.83 5.72 -9.78
CA PHE A 340 2.09 5.05 -11.05
C PHE A 340 1.54 3.62 -11.05
N ASN A 341 1.29 3.07 -12.24
CA ASN A 341 0.64 1.79 -12.41
C ASN A 341 1.58 0.57 -12.34
N SER A 342 2.89 0.79 -12.51
CA SER A 342 3.93 -0.23 -12.33
C SER A 342 5.02 0.19 -11.35
N THR A 343 5.67 -0.79 -10.71
CA THR A 343 6.79 -0.49 -9.81
C THR A 343 8.00 0.07 -10.56
N ALA A 344 8.18 -0.31 -11.84
CA ALA A 344 9.30 0.17 -12.64
C ALA A 344 9.12 1.66 -13.00
N GLU A 345 7.90 2.08 -13.31
CA GLU A 345 7.56 3.50 -13.48
C GLU A 345 7.81 4.30 -12.19
N VAL A 346 7.40 3.77 -11.03
CA VAL A 346 7.68 4.40 -9.71
C VAL A 346 9.17 4.63 -9.51
N THR A 347 10.00 3.60 -9.69
CA THR A 347 11.45 3.72 -9.46
C THR A 347 12.11 4.66 -10.46
N LEU A 348 11.71 4.60 -11.73
CA LEU A 348 12.24 5.49 -12.75
C LEU A 348 11.88 6.96 -12.49
N ALA A 349 10.61 7.24 -12.17
CA ALA A 349 10.15 8.60 -11.87
C ALA A 349 10.77 9.13 -10.56
N SER A 350 10.86 8.31 -9.52
CA SER A 350 11.54 8.64 -8.26
C SER A 350 12.99 9.05 -8.50
N ALA A 351 13.73 8.27 -9.30
CA ALA A 351 15.11 8.60 -9.67
C ALA A 351 15.18 9.92 -10.45
N ALA A 352 14.32 10.11 -11.46
CA ALA A 352 14.31 11.34 -12.26
C ALA A 352 14.00 12.60 -11.42
N LEU A 353 13.03 12.53 -10.49
CA LEU A 353 12.70 13.65 -9.61
C LEU A 353 13.80 13.93 -8.57
N THR A 354 14.55 12.91 -8.17
CA THR A 354 15.68 13.04 -7.23
C THR A 354 16.91 13.63 -7.91
N GLU A 355 17.12 13.34 -9.20
CA GLU A 355 18.23 13.86 -10.01
C GLU A 355 17.91 15.22 -10.65
N LEU A 356 16.76 15.82 -10.35
CA LEU A 356 16.29 17.05 -10.98
C LEU A 356 17.15 18.26 -10.54
N PRO A 357 17.94 18.88 -11.45
CA PRO A 357 18.86 19.96 -11.11
C PRO A 357 18.10 21.25 -10.77
N VAL A 358 18.66 22.08 -9.86
CA VAL A 358 18.05 23.36 -9.41
C VAL A 358 18.03 24.39 -10.55
N ASP A 359 19.19 24.61 -11.15
CA ASP A 359 19.45 25.41 -12.35
C ASP A 359 20.08 24.54 -13.44
N GLU A 360 19.91 24.90 -14.72
CA GLU A 360 20.52 24.19 -15.87
C GLU A 360 22.04 24.01 -15.72
N ASP A 361 22.72 25.02 -15.15
CA ASP A 361 24.17 25.05 -14.95
C ASP A 361 24.63 24.54 -13.58
N SER A 362 23.71 24.28 -12.65
CA SER A 362 24.02 23.80 -11.29
C SER A 362 24.36 22.30 -11.29
N ILE A 363 25.46 21.97 -11.94
CA ILE A 363 26.00 20.61 -12.02
C ILE A 363 26.86 20.36 -10.78
N ALA A 364 26.23 19.93 -9.68
CA ALA A 364 26.99 19.24 -8.65
C ALA A 364 27.26 17.80 -9.14
N PRO A 365 28.52 17.36 -9.30
CA PRO A 365 28.79 15.97 -9.62
C PRO A 365 28.26 15.07 -8.49
N PRO A 366 27.81 13.84 -8.80
CA PRO A 366 27.41 12.89 -7.77
C PRO A 366 28.60 12.65 -6.84
N GLN A 367 28.49 13.07 -5.58
CA GLN A 367 29.51 12.76 -4.58
C GLN A 367 29.51 11.26 -4.31
N GLN A 368 30.31 10.53 -5.06
CA GLN A 368 30.78 9.21 -4.69
C GLN A 368 31.74 9.38 -3.51
N ASN A 369 31.38 8.80 -2.36
CA ASN A 369 32.13 8.77 -1.10
C ASN A 369 32.25 10.09 -0.33
N THR A 370 31.45 10.23 0.73
CA THR A 370 31.99 10.36 2.09
C THR A 370 30.97 9.81 3.09
N ARG A 371 31.44 9.38 4.26
CA ARG A 371 30.69 8.73 5.35
C ARG A 371 29.53 9.55 5.95
N SER A 372 29.12 10.66 5.33
CA SER A 372 27.95 11.45 5.70
C SER A 372 26.78 11.12 4.77
N ARG A 373 26.05 10.05 5.10
CA ARG A 373 24.90 9.53 4.33
C ARG A 373 23.64 10.44 4.39
N TYR A 374 23.80 11.73 4.74
CA TYR A 374 22.73 12.64 5.16
C TYR A 374 22.86 14.09 4.67
N ARG A 375 23.85 14.45 3.83
CA ARG A 375 23.83 15.78 3.19
C ARG A 375 22.92 15.71 1.97
N GLU A 376 21.66 16.06 2.19
CA GLU A 376 20.63 16.13 1.15
C GLU A 376 21.00 17.23 0.16
N VAL A 377 21.14 16.85 -1.12
CA VAL A 377 21.37 17.81 -2.21
C VAL A 377 20.00 18.39 -2.58
N PRO A 378 19.81 19.73 -2.55
CA PRO A 378 18.58 20.35 -3.02
C PRO A 378 18.32 20.01 -4.49
N THR A 379 17.07 19.71 -4.82
CA THR A 379 16.60 19.57 -6.20
C THR A 379 15.80 20.81 -6.59
N ALA A 380 15.44 20.94 -7.87
CA ALA A 380 14.49 21.98 -8.32
C ALA A 380 13.09 21.90 -7.68
N LEU A 381 12.81 20.87 -6.87
CA LEU A 381 11.57 20.72 -6.11
C LEU A 381 11.75 21.05 -4.61
N SER A 382 12.90 21.57 -4.20
CA SER A 382 13.11 22.04 -2.82
C SER A 382 12.05 23.08 -2.42
N PRO A 383 11.47 23.03 -1.20
CA PRO A 383 11.83 22.17 -0.07
C PRO A 383 11.19 20.77 -0.08
N ALA A 384 10.45 20.41 -1.12
CA ALA A 384 9.76 19.13 -1.21
C ALA A 384 10.75 17.98 -1.48
N ARG A 385 10.87 17.09 -0.51
CA ARG A 385 11.70 15.89 -0.61
C ARG A 385 11.01 14.76 -1.35
N VAL A 386 11.75 14.02 -2.17
CA VAL A 386 11.22 12.84 -2.89
C VAL A 386 11.37 11.58 -2.05
N TYR A 387 10.31 10.78 -1.97
CA TYR A 387 10.25 9.49 -1.30
C TYR A 387 9.67 8.44 -2.25
N GLU A 388 10.06 7.17 -2.05
CA GLU A 388 9.64 6.06 -2.90
C GLU A 388 9.04 4.92 -2.09
N ILE A 389 7.86 4.44 -2.49
CA ILE A 389 7.24 3.23 -1.91
C ILE A 389 6.56 2.38 -2.99
N HIS A 390 7.06 1.16 -3.21
CA HIS A 390 6.42 0.14 -4.05
C HIS A 390 6.72 -1.28 -3.54
N SER A 391 6.05 -2.30 -4.11
CA SER A 391 6.11 -3.70 -3.61
C SER A 391 7.48 -4.39 -3.72
N ARG A 392 8.35 -3.99 -4.66
CA ARG A 392 9.72 -4.54 -4.78
C ARG A 392 10.73 -4.03 -3.74
N LEU A 393 10.42 -2.99 -2.98
CA LEU A 393 11.28 -2.55 -1.87
C LEU A 393 11.23 -3.55 -0.71
N SER A 394 12.32 -3.68 0.03
CA SER A 394 12.32 -4.44 1.29
C SER A 394 11.33 -3.83 2.29
N GLN A 395 10.87 -4.64 3.26
CA GLN A 395 9.96 -4.12 4.30
C GLN A 395 10.60 -2.94 5.05
N ALA A 396 11.87 -3.06 5.44
CA ALA A 396 12.58 -2.01 6.17
C ALA A 396 12.67 -0.69 5.38
N GLN A 397 12.92 -0.75 4.07
CA GLN A 397 12.91 0.44 3.21
C GLN A 397 11.53 1.10 3.17
N ARG A 398 10.45 0.30 3.03
CA ARG A 398 9.08 0.82 2.99
C ARG A 398 8.66 1.46 4.30
N THR A 399 8.94 0.83 5.44
CA THR A 399 8.66 1.39 6.77
C THR A 399 9.40 2.72 6.95
N ARG A 400 10.70 2.78 6.62
CA ARG A 400 11.50 4.02 6.71
C ARG A 400 10.94 5.13 5.81
N ALA A 401 10.61 4.83 4.56
CA ALA A 401 10.04 5.81 3.63
C ALA A 401 8.66 6.30 4.10
N SER A 402 7.79 5.38 4.55
CA SER A 402 6.48 5.69 5.16
C SER A 402 6.63 6.66 6.32
N ASP A 403 7.55 6.37 7.24
CA ASP A 403 7.70 7.14 8.47
C ASP A 403 8.31 8.51 8.21
N ASN A 404 9.28 8.60 7.29
CA ASN A 404 9.85 9.87 6.88
C ASN A 404 8.81 10.73 6.17
N PHE A 405 8.04 10.18 5.23
CA PHE A 405 6.99 10.93 4.56
C PHE A 405 5.84 11.31 5.50
N ARG A 406 5.50 10.47 6.48
CA ARG A 406 4.50 10.81 7.50
C ARG A 406 4.92 12.02 8.32
N LYS A 407 6.21 12.11 8.67
CA LYS A 407 6.79 13.18 9.50
C LYS A 407 7.15 14.45 8.71
N CYS A 408 7.38 14.36 7.41
CA CYS A 408 7.81 15.52 6.63
C CYS A 408 6.69 16.57 6.50
N THR A 409 7.09 17.83 6.53
CA THR A 409 6.18 18.96 6.31
C THR A 409 5.89 19.14 4.82
N SER A 410 6.95 19.14 4.00
CA SER A 410 6.89 19.19 2.55
C SER A 410 7.52 17.96 1.92
N GLY A 411 6.92 17.41 0.86
CA GLY A 411 7.47 16.23 0.19
C GLY A 411 6.56 15.60 -0.86
N ILE A 412 7.17 14.77 -1.71
CA ILE A 412 6.54 14.05 -2.81
C ILE A 412 6.78 12.56 -2.59
N LEU A 413 5.72 11.78 -2.40
CA LEU A 413 5.80 10.33 -2.32
C LEU A 413 5.42 9.72 -3.67
N VAL A 414 6.40 9.17 -4.38
CA VAL A 414 6.17 8.38 -5.60
C VAL A 414 5.84 6.94 -5.20
N SER A 415 4.68 6.44 -5.62
CA SER A 415 4.18 5.16 -5.12
C SER A 415 3.36 4.35 -6.10
N SER A 416 3.33 3.04 -5.89
CA SER A 416 2.33 2.15 -6.49
C SER A 416 1.12 2.00 -5.56
N ASP A 417 0.15 1.15 -5.91
CA ASP A 417 -1.07 0.94 -5.11
C ASP A 417 -0.86 0.38 -3.69
N VAL A 418 0.39 0.07 -3.30
CA VAL A 418 0.72 -0.37 -1.94
C VAL A 418 0.36 0.67 -0.87
N THR A 419 0.34 1.96 -1.22
CA THR A 419 -0.05 3.04 -0.30
C THR A 419 -1.50 3.52 -0.50
N ALA A 420 -2.17 3.08 -1.57
CA ALA A 420 -3.50 3.57 -1.93
C ALA A 420 -4.57 3.25 -0.88
N ARG A 421 -4.44 2.12 -0.16
CA ARG A 421 -5.44 1.68 0.83
C ARG A 421 -4.93 1.81 2.28
N GLY A 422 -5.77 2.37 3.15
CA GLY A 422 -5.59 2.45 4.60
C GLY A 422 -4.43 3.28 5.16
N MET A 423 -3.36 3.52 4.41
CA MET A 423 -2.24 4.36 4.85
C MET A 423 -2.71 5.77 5.22
N ASP A 424 -2.23 6.24 6.36
CA ASP A 424 -2.49 7.59 6.83
C ASP A 424 -1.23 8.45 6.82
N PHE A 425 -1.26 9.45 5.93
CA PHE A 425 -0.24 10.46 5.77
C PHE A 425 -0.90 11.83 6.03
N PRO A 426 -0.57 12.49 7.14
CA PRO A 426 -1.16 13.78 7.47
C PRO A 426 -0.79 14.85 6.44
N ASN A 427 -1.73 15.78 6.22
CA ASN A 427 -1.54 17.01 5.47
C ASN A 427 -1.16 16.85 3.99
N VAL A 428 -1.44 15.70 3.37
CA VAL A 428 -1.33 15.58 1.91
C VAL A 428 -2.24 16.64 1.28
N THR A 429 -1.67 17.51 0.45
CA THR A 429 -2.40 18.54 -0.30
C THR A 429 -2.80 18.02 -1.68
N HIS A 430 -1.93 17.24 -2.33
CA HIS A 430 -2.13 16.77 -3.71
C HIS A 430 -2.07 15.24 -3.83
N VAL A 431 -2.98 14.66 -4.61
CA VAL A 431 -2.87 13.30 -5.13
C VAL A 431 -2.80 13.35 -6.63
N ILE A 432 -1.67 12.94 -7.19
CA ILE A 432 -1.41 12.93 -8.63
C ILE A 432 -1.44 11.47 -9.10
N GLN A 433 -2.22 11.16 -10.11
CA GLN A 433 -2.38 9.81 -10.65
C GLN A 433 -1.92 9.81 -12.09
N VAL A 434 -0.94 8.95 -12.40
CA VAL A 434 -0.36 8.82 -13.73
C VAL A 434 -0.94 7.59 -14.41
N GLY A 435 -1.56 7.82 -15.57
CA GLY A 435 -2.32 6.81 -16.29
C GLY A 435 -3.62 6.41 -15.58
N MET A 436 -4.44 5.63 -16.27
CA MET A 436 -5.71 5.18 -15.72
C MET A 436 -5.51 4.16 -14.60
N PRO A 437 -6.14 4.33 -13.43
CA PRO A 437 -6.21 3.27 -12.43
C PRO A 437 -6.89 2.02 -12.99
N ARG A 438 -6.59 0.86 -12.39
CA ARG A 438 -7.10 -0.44 -12.86
C ARG A 438 -8.61 -0.59 -12.73
N ASP A 439 -9.16 0.01 -11.70
CA ASP A 439 -10.57 -0.03 -11.34
C ASP A 439 -10.98 1.24 -10.59
N ARG A 440 -12.29 1.45 -10.51
CA ARG A 440 -12.90 2.61 -9.85
C ARG A 440 -12.54 2.67 -8.36
N GLU A 441 -12.46 1.53 -7.70
CA GLU A 441 -12.15 1.43 -6.27
C GLU A 441 -10.74 1.92 -5.98
N THR A 442 -9.77 1.54 -6.82
CA THR A 442 -8.37 1.98 -6.73
C THR A 442 -8.28 3.49 -6.93
N TYR A 443 -8.99 4.05 -7.91
CA TYR A 443 -9.11 5.50 -8.08
C TYR A 443 -9.59 6.18 -6.78
N ILE A 444 -10.72 5.73 -6.23
CA ILE A 444 -11.32 6.28 -5.00
C ILE A 444 -10.34 6.19 -3.81
N HIS A 445 -9.59 5.10 -3.71
CA HIS A 445 -8.64 4.90 -2.62
C HIS A 445 -7.39 5.80 -2.74
N ARG A 446 -6.86 5.97 -3.96
CA ARG A 446 -5.75 6.87 -4.28
C ARG A 446 -6.13 8.31 -3.93
N ILE A 447 -7.20 8.84 -4.52
CA ILE A 447 -7.64 10.22 -4.25
C ILE A 447 -8.01 10.45 -2.77
N GLY A 448 -8.56 9.43 -2.10
CA GLY A 448 -8.79 9.45 -0.65
C GLY A 448 -7.53 9.45 0.23
N ARG A 449 -6.33 9.68 -0.33
CA ARG A 449 -5.12 10.04 0.44
C ARG A 449 -5.07 11.52 0.83
N THR A 450 -5.73 12.39 0.06
CA THR A 450 -5.90 13.80 0.41
C THR A 450 -7.27 14.04 1.05
N ALA A 451 -7.55 15.29 1.40
CA ALA A 451 -8.80 15.74 2.01
C ALA A 451 -9.26 14.91 3.23
N ARG A 452 -8.31 14.62 4.13
CA ARG A 452 -8.55 13.83 5.35
C ARG A 452 -8.72 14.72 6.57
N ALA A 453 -9.47 14.21 7.55
CA ALA A 453 -9.70 14.88 8.83
C ALA A 453 -10.22 16.33 8.64
N GLY A 454 -11.16 16.52 7.72
CA GLY A 454 -11.78 17.82 7.42
C GLY A 454 -10.91 18.79 6.63
N LYS A 455 -9.69 18.42 6.24
CA LYS A 455 -8.79 19.28 5.46
C LYS A 455 -9.17 19.26 3.99
N GLU A 456 -8.79 20.32 3.27
CA GLU A 456 -8.88 20.39 1.82
C GLU A 456 -7.72 19.64 1.13
N GLY A 457 -7.88 19.42 -0.18
CA GLY A 457 -6.82 18.96 -1.06
C GLY A 457 -7.35 18.71 -2.47
N GLN A 458 -6.45 18.41 -3.40
CA GLN A 458 -6.76 18.31 -4.83
C GLN A 458 -6.30 16.97 -5.43
N GLY A 459 -7.01 16.53 -6.46
CA GLY A 459 -6.74 15.33 -7.23
C GLY A 459 -6.38 15.67 -8.66
N TRP A 460 -5.31 15.07 -9.19
CA TRP A 460 -4.86 15.25 -10.56
C TRP A 460 -4.77 13.90 -11.25
N LEU A 461 -5.32 13.78 -12.45
CA LEU A 461 -5.18 12.59 -13.30
C LEU A 461 -4.49 12.99 -14.61
N ILE A 462 -3.27 12.50 -14.80
CA ILE A 462 -2.40 12.82 -15.93
C ILE A 462 -2.28 11.59 -16.82
N SER A 463 -2.73 11.67 -18.07
CA SER A 463 -2.70 10.52 -18.98
C SER A 463 -2.82 10.95 -20.45
N PRO A 464 -2.11 10.31 -21.40
CA PRO A 464 -2.32 10.55 -22.83
C PRO A 464 -3.60 9.89 -23.37
N MET A 465 -4.31 9.13 -22.53
CA MET A 465 -5.45 8.29 -22.94
C MET A 465 -6.80 8.85 -22.47
N ILE A 466 -6.83 10.12 -22.04
CA ILE A 466 -8.06 10.78 -21.62
C ILE A 466 -8.52 11.66 -22.77
N GLU A 467 -9.76 11.45 -23.22
CA GLU A 467 -10.36 12.21 -24.33
C GLU A 467 -11.12 13.46 -23.83
N ALA A 468 -11.30 13.59 -22.51
CA ALA A 468 -11.92 14.74 -21.86
C ALA A 468 -10.82 15.67 -21.32
N GLN A 469 -10.46 16.69 -22.09
CA GLN A 469 -9.51 17.72 -21.68
C GLN A 469 -10.25 18.77 -20.86
N ASP A 470 -10.20 18.65 -19.52
CA ASP A 470 -10.81 19.64 -18.63
C ASP A 470 -9.78 20.66 -18.10
N ASP A 471 -8.49 20.30 -18.03
CA ASP A 471 -7.44 21.18 -17.53
C ASP A 471 -6.26 21.33 -18.49
N THR A 472 -6.02 22.57 -18.93
CA THR A 472 -4.93 22.97 -19.83
C THR A 472 -3.91 23.89 -19.15
N SER A 473 -3.90 23.96 -17.82
CA SER A 473 -3.04 24.89 -17.07
C SER A 473 -1.55 24.54 -17.12
N LEU A 474 -1.21 23.30 -17.50
CA LEU A 474 0.15 22.81 -17.58
C LEU A 474 0.66 22.89 -19.02
N ALA A 475 1.53 23.84 -19.30
CA ALA A 475 2.05 24.05 -20.65
C ALA A 475 2.83 22.81 -21.14
N THR A 476 3.65 22.23 -20.25
CA THR A 476 4.48 21.05 -20.56
C THR A 476 3.68 19.81 -20.94
N ALA A 477 2.39 19.72 -20.55
CA ALA A 477 1.52 18.61 -20.94
C ALA A 477 1.18 18.62 -22.43
N SER A 478 1.08 19.80 -23.03
CA SER A 478 0.58 20.00 -24.40
C SER A 478 1.66 20.07 -25.48
N ILE A 479 2.93 20.23 -25.10
CA ILE A 479 4.04 20.43 -26.04
C ILE A 479 4.32 19.15 -26.84
N ASP A 480 4.40 19.27 -28.16
CA ASP A 480 4.90 18.21 -29.03
C ASP A 480 6.43 18.14 -28.97
N MET A 481 6.96 17.26 -28.11
CA MET A 481 8.40 17.06 -27.95
C MET A 481 9.07 16.36 -29.15
N THR A 482 8.29 15.93 -30.16
CA THR A 482 8.81 15.27 -31.35
C THR A 482 9.20 16.24 -32.47
N ARG A 483 8.92 17.54 -32.29
CA ARG A 483 9.14 18.60 -33.27
C ARG A 483 9.81 19.80 -32.61
N GLU A 484 10.61 20.53 -33.38
CA GLU A 484 11.10 21.84 -32.96
C GLU A 484 9.93 22.84 -33.04
N ALA A 485 9.67 23.54 -31.93
CA ALA A 485 8.63 24.54 -31.81
C ALA A 485 9.02 25.60 -30.77
N ASP A 486 8.50 26.80 -30.92
CA ASP A 486 8.61 27.84 -29.91
C ASP A 486 7.80 27.45 -28.67
N VAL A 487 8.51 27.21 -27.57
CA VAL A 487 7.93 26.80 -26.29
C VAL A 487 8.07 27.93 -25.26
N PRO A 488 7.09 28.12 -24.36
CA PRO A 488 7.22 29.08 -23.28
C PRO A 488 8.49 28.84 -22.46
N LYS A 489 9.22 29.91 -22.10
CA LYS A 489 10.51 29.83 -21.41
C LYS A 489 10.45 28.95 -20.14
N SER A 490 9.38 29.09 -19.34
CA SER A 490 9.17 28.28 -18.13
C SER A 490 9.07 26.78 -18.44
N ALA A 491 8.35 26.43 -19.51
CA ALA A 491 8.22 25.04 -19.96
C ALA A 491 9.54 24.52 -20.55
N ALA A 492 10.25 25.34 -21.32
CA ALA A 492 11.56 25.00 -21.87
C ALA A 492 12.57 24.62 -20.76
N THR A 493 12.65 25.43 -19.70
CA THR A 493 13.51 25.16 -18.55
C THR A 493 13.13 23.84 -17.86
N ILE A 494 11.84 23.55 -17.70
CA ILE A 494 11.40 22.28 -17.10
C ILE A 494 11.79 21.09 -17.99
N LEU A 495 11.58 21.18 -19.30
CA LEU A 495 11.97 20.14 -20.24
C LEU A 495 13.48 19.89 -20.22
N ALA A 496 14.29 20.95 -20.19
CA ALA A 496 15.74 20.87 -20.08
C ALA A 496 16.20 20.21 -18.77
N GLN A 497 15.62 20.60 -17.63
CA GLN A 497 15.92 20.00 -16.34
C GLN A 497 15.56 18.51 -16.28
N VAL A 498 14.40 18.12 -16.82
CA VAL A 498 13.97 16.72 -16.86
C VAL A 498 14.88 15.90 -17.78
N ALA A 499 15.24 16.44 -18.95
CA ALA A 499 16.18 15.79 -19.86
C ALA A 499 17.55 15.57 -19.20
N GLU A 500 18.07 16.56 -18.48
CA GLU A 500 19.33 16.46 -17.74
C GLU A 500 19.25 15.44 -16.61
N ALA A 501 18.15 15.41 -15.84
CA ALA A 501 17.92 14.40 -14.83
C ALA A 501 17.97 12.99 -15.43
N TYR A 502 17.33 12.77 -16.58
CA TYR A 502 17.34 11.47 -17.26
C TYR A 502 18.71 11.06 -17.79
N LYS A 503 19.66 11.97 -18.03
CA LYS A 503 21.05 11.58 -18.35
C LYS A 503 21.75 10.91 -17.16
N ARG A 504 21.37 11.27 -15.93
CA ARG A 504 21.94 10.73 -14.67
C ARG A 504 21.27 9.44 -14.21
N VAL A 505 20.02 9.23 -14.64
CA VAL A 505 19.26 8.02 -14.33
C VAL A 505 19.88 6.78 -15.00
N PRO A 506 20.15 5.70 -14.25
CA PRO A 506 20.72 4.46 -14.79
C PRO A 506 19.89 3.84 -15.92
N MET A 507 20.57 3.39 -16.98
CA MET A 507 19.96 2.77 -18.15
C MET A 507 19.08 1.56 -17.81
N GLN A 508 19.47 0.79 -16.80
CA GLN A 508 18.70 -0.37 -16.33
C GLN A 508 17.27 0.01 -15.92
N LEU A 509 17.08 1.15 -15.25
CA LEU A 509 15.76 1.60 -14.82
C LEU A 509 14.88 1.98 -16.01
N LYS A 510 15.47 2.59 -17.05
CA LYS A 510 14.79 2.90 -18.31
C LYS A 510 14.32 1.62 -19.01
N GLY A 511 15.20 0.60 -19.09
CA GLY A 511 14.84 -0.70 -19.66
C GLY A 511 13.75 -1.45 -18.89
N ASP A 512 13.81 -1.43 -17.55
CA ASP A 512 12.78 -2.02 -16.71
C ASP A 512 11.44 -1.29 -16.85
N ALA A 513 11.45 0.04 -16.93
CA ALA A 513 10.25 0.85 -17.17
C ALA A 513 9.67 0.58 -18.55
N TYR A 514 10.49 0.52 -19.61
CA TYR A 514 10.06 0.22 -20.98
C TYR A 514 9.27 -1.10 -21.06
N ARG A 515 9.79 -2.15 -20.41
CA ARG A 515 9.09 -3.44 -20.27
C ARG A 515 7.83 -3.32 -19.41
N GLY A 516 7.87 -2.49 -18.38
CA GLY A 516 6.72 -2.16 -17.53
C GLY A 516 5.58 -1.54 -18.33
N TYR A 517 5.86 -0.57 -19.20
CA TYR A 517 4.88 0.07 -20.08
C TYR A 517 4.19 -0.94 -21.01
N ILE A 518 4.93 -1.91 -21.57
CA ILE A 518 4.33 -2.98 -22.39
C ILE A 518 3.26 -3.77 -21.61
N GLY A 519 3.52 -4.05 -20.34
CA GLY A 519 2.55 -4.74 -19.47
C GLY A 519 1.38 -3.86 -19.06
N THR A 520 1.65 -2.64 -18.61
CA THR A 520 0.64 -1.70 -18.10
C THR A 520 -0.33 -1.25 -19.20
N TYR A 521 0.19 -0.97 -20.40
CA TYR A 521 -0.54 -0.36 -21.50
C TYR A 521 -0.85 -1.35 -22.63
N GLY A 522 -0.71 -2.65 -22.38
CA GLY A 522 -0.98 -3.70 -23.37
C GLY A 522 -2.44 -3.76 -23.86
N PHE A 523 -3.37 -3.06 -23.20
CA PHE A 523 -4.75 -2.91 -23.65
C PHE A 523 -4.89 -1.96 -24.87
N ILE A 524 -3.87 -1.16 -25.17
CA ILE A 524 -3.82 -0.31 -26.35
C ILE A 524 -3.33 -1.13 -27.55
N ARG A 525 -3.68 -0.67 -28.76
CA ARG A 525 -3.18 -1.24 -30.02
C ARG A 525 -1.65 -1.25 -30.07
N LYS A 526 -1.08 -2.34 -30.56
CA LYS A 526 0.36 -2.60 -30.45
C LYS A 526 1.21 -1.53 -31.15
N LYS A 527 0.82 -1.08 -32.35
CA LYS A 527 1.55 -0.02 -33.08
C LYS A 527 1.57 1.28 -32.30
N ALA A 528 0.41 1.69 -31.76
CA ALA A 528 0.29 2.90 -30.96
C ALA A 528 1.12 2.82 -29.67
N LEU A 529 1.09 1.66 -28.98
CA LEU A 529 1.89 1.41 -27.79
C LEU A 529 3.39 1.50 -28.09
N VAL A 530 3.88 0.78 -29.11
CA VAL A 530 5.30 0.77 -29.49
C VAL A 530 5.76 2.17 -29.90
N LYS A 531 4.95 2.90 -30.68
CA LYS A 531 5.21 4.29 -31.03
C LYS A 531 5.34 5.16 -29.77
N ALA A 532 4.40 5.07 -28.84
CA ALA A 532 4.39 5.87 -27.62
C ALA A 532 5.61 5.60 -26.72
N ILE A 533 5.98 4.34 -26.49
CA ILE A 533 7.14 4.00 -25.63
C ILE A 533 8.49 4.29 -26.32
N ASN A 534 8.54 4.23 -27.65
CA ASN A 534 9.72 4.64 -28.42
C ASN A 534 9.89 6.16 -28.39
N ASN A 535 8.81 6.93 -28.54
CA ASN A 535 8.83 8.38 -28.38
C ASN A 535 9.29 8.76 -26.97
N LEU A 536 8.74 8.14 -25.93
CA LEU A 536 9.19 8.30 -24.55
C LEU A 536 10.70 8.07 -24.41
N SER A 537 11.20 6.96 -24.96
CA SER A 537 12.62 6.60 -24.87
C SER A 537 13.52 7.62 -25.58
N ARG A 538 13.09 8.09 -26.75
CA ARG A 538 13.87 9.02 -27.58
C ARG A 538 13.83 10.44 -27.03
N TYR A 539 12.64 10.98 -26.84
CA TYR A 539 12.42 12.41 -26.60
C TYR A 539 12.44 12.78 -25.12
N ALA A 540 12.08 11.88 -24.20
CA ALA A 540 12.24 12.14 -22.76
C ALA A 540 13.56 11.59 -22.22
N TRP A 541 13.89 10.33 -22.51
CA TRP A 541 15.06 9.69 -21.89
C TRP A 541 16.37 9.93 -22.65
N GLY A 542 16.32 10.59 -23.80
CA GLY A 542 17.48 10.93 -24.62
C GLY A 542 18.16 9.73 -25.26
N MET A 543 17.43 8.63 -25.50
CA MET A 543 18.01 7.41 -26.05
C MET A 543 18.00 7.44 -27.58
N SER A 544 19.14 7.12 -28.19
CA SER A 544 19.27 7.00 -29.65
C SER A 544 18.53 5.79 -30.20
N THR A 545 18.51 4.70 -29.43
CA THR A 545 17.80 3.46 -29.72
C THR A 545 16.90 3.07 -28.55
N PRO A 546 15.73 2.44 -28.79
CA PRO A 546 14.88 1.96 -27.71
C PRO A 546 15.58 0.90 -26.84
N PRO A 547 15.22 0.81 -25.54
CA PRO A 547 15.71 -0.25 -24.67
C PRO A 547 15.42 -1.65 -25.20
N GLU A 548 16.35 -2.57 -24.94
CA GLU A 548 16.27 -3.95 -25.38
C GLU A 548 15.20 -4.77 -24.62
N ILE A 549 14.43 -5.55 -25.38
CA ILE A 549 13.56 -6.61 -24.87
C ILE A 549 14.00 -7.97 -25.41
N SER A 550 13.76 -9.04 -24.65
CA SER A 550 14.16 -10.37 -25.10
C SER A 550 13.22 -10.93 -26.17
N SER A 551 13.73 -11.75 -27.10
CA SER A 551 12.88 -12.48 -28.07
C SER A 551 11.79 -13.31 -27.38
N ALA A 552 12.10 -13.90 -26.23
CA ALA A 552 11.15 -14.67 -25.44
C ALA A 552 9.98 -13.80 -24.95
N LEU A 553 10.29 -12.57 -24.51
CA LEU A 553 9.26 -11.61 -24.12
C LEU A 553 8.44 -11.18 -25.33
N ALA A 554 9.10 -10.73 -26.41
CA ALA A 554 8.45 -10.28 -27.63
C ALA A 554 7.51 -11.35 -28.20
N ARG A 555 7.91 -12.62 -28.19
CA ARG A 555 7.07 -13.76 -28.62
C ARG A 555 5.85 -13.93 -27.74
N ARG A 556 6.03 -13.87 -26.42
CA ARG A 556 4.93 -14.04 -25.46
C ARG A 556 3.86 -12.97 -25.62
N VAL A 557 4.26 -11.71 -25.81
CA VAL A 557 3.32 -10.59 -25.96
C VAL A 557 2.93 -10.30 -27.42
N GLY A 558 3.38 -11.12 -28.36
CA GLY A 558 3.06 -10.99 -29.78
C GLY A 558 3.56 -9.68 -30.42
N LEU A 559 4.76 -9.25 -30.06
CA LEU A 559 5.45 -8.06 -30.57
C LEU A 559 6.67 -8.37 -31.45
N THR A 560 6.91 -9.64 -31.81
CA THR A 560 8.12 -10.10 -32.51
C THR A 560 8.43 -9.40 -33.83
N SER A 561 7.40 -8.97 -34.54
CA SER A 561 7.51 -8.43 -35.89
C SER A 561 7.13 -6.95 -35.96
N ILE A 562 7.12 -6.23 -34.83
CA ILE A 562 6.75 -4.81 -34.84
C ILE A 562 7.99 -3.94 -35.07
N PRO A 563 8.03 -3.16 -36.17
CA PRO A 563 9.11 -2.25 -36.47
C PRO A 563 9.39 -1.26 -35.36
N GLY A 564 10.66 -0.93 -35.19
CA GLY A 564 11.15 0.01 -34.20
C GLY A 564 11.36 -0.59 -32.81
N LEU A 565 11.08 -1.87 -32.58
CA LEU A 565 11.48 -2.55 -31.34
C LEU A 565 12.93 -3.00 -31.41
N ASN A 566 13.64 -2.91 -30.28
CA ASN A 566 14.97 -3.48 -30.09
C ASN A 566 14.84 -4.86 -29.43
N ILE A 567 15.02 -5.94 -30.21
CA ILE A 567 14.88 -7.32 -29.75
C ILE A 567 16.25 -7.99 -29.77
N ASP A 568 16.74 -8.42 -28.60
CA ASP A 568 18.08 -9.03 -28.43
C ASP A 568 19.20 -8.23 -29.14
N GLY A 569 19.16 -6.90 -29.03
CA GLY A 569 20.14 -5.98 -29.64
C GLY A 569 19.91 -5.66 -31.12
N ARG A 570 18.83 -6.15 -31.73
CA ARG A 570 18.50 -5.90 -33.14
C ARG A 570 17.24 -5.04 -33.26
N ILE A 571 17.35 -3.92 -33.99
CA ILE A 571 16.17 -3.12 -34.34
C ILE A 571 15.39 -3.84 -35.43
N ILE A 572 14.10 -4.08 -35.17
CA ILE A 572 13.20 -4.63 -36.18
C ILE A 572 12.91 -3.54 -37.20
N GLU A 573 13.31 -3.78 -38.45
CA GLU A 573 12.98 -2.93 -39.60
C GLU A 573 11.71 -3.44 -40.27
N GLY A 574 10.98 -2.56 -40.97
CA GLY A 574 9.80 -2.93 -41.75
C GLY A 574 8.72 -1.86 -41.80
N ASN A 575 7.70 -2.10 -42.62
CA ASN A 575 6.51 -1.25 -42.70
C ASN A 575 5.50 -1.65 -41.61
N LEU A 576 4.91 -0.64 -40.97
CA LEU A 576 3.88 -0.85 -39.96
C LEU A 576 2.58 -1.40 -40.57
N ASP A 577 2.30 -1.23 -41.85
CA ASP A 577 0.99 -1.54 -42.45
C ASP A 577 0.61 -3.05 -42.41
N ASP A 578 1.58 -3.97 -42.48
CA ASP A 578 1.34 -5.42 -42.61
C ASP A 578 1.19 -6.20 -41.28
N ILE A 579 0.98 -5.49 -40.17
CA ILE A 579 1.08 -6.05 -38.81
C ILE A 579 -0.29 -6.14 -38.14
N ASP A 580 -0.52 -7.24 -37.41
CA ASP A 580 -1.65 -7.42 -36.49
C ASP A 580 -1.61 -6.38 -35.35
N ASP A 581 -2.40 -5.31 -35.51
CA ASP A 581 -2.47 -4.16 -34.59
C ASP A 581 -3.49 -4.32 -33.44
N ARG A 582 -3.96 -5.54 -33.17
CA ARG A 582 -4.86 -5.78 -32.03
C ARG A 582 -4.11 -5.59 -30.70
N PRO A 583 -4.79 -5.17 -29.62
CA PRO A 583 -4.22 -5.14 -28.27
C PRO A 583 -3.58 -6.46 -27.83
N ILE A 584 -2.66 -6.38 -26.87
CA ILE A 584 -2.02 -7.56 -26.28
C ILE A 584 -3.06 -8.31 -25.44
N ARG A 585 -3.19 -9.63 -25.65
CA ARG A 585 -4.18 -10.45 -24.94
C ARG A 585 -3.88 -10.46 -23.43
N SER A 586 -4.92 -10.33 -22.61
CA SER A 586 -4.80 -10.23 -21.14
C SER A 586 -4.16 -11.44 -20.46
N GLN A 587 -4.21 -12.64 -21.08
CA GLN A 587 -3.50 -13.81 -20.58
C GLN A 587 -1.98 -13.72 -20.79
N ASP A 588 -1.54 -12.99 -21.81
CA ASP A 588 -0.14 -12.85 -22.24
C ASP A 588 0.56 -11.67 -21.52
N THR A 589 -0.20 -10.70 -21.01
CA THR A 589 0.27 -9.60 -20.16
C THR A 589 0.35 -9.95 -18.68
N ARG A 590 0.28 -11.23 -18.28
CA ARG A 590 0.55 -11.68 -16.90
C ARG A 590 2.03 -11.53 -16.53
N PHE A 591 2.53 -10.30 -16.58
CA PHE A 591 3.69 -9.86 -15.82
C PHE A 591 3.30 -9.91 -14.35
N GLY A 592 3.73 -10.97 -13.66
CA GLY A 592 3.25 -11.32 -12.33
C GLY A 592 3.31 -10.18 -11.31
N TYR A 593 2.15 -9.54 -11.09
CA TYR A 593 1.82 -8.85 -9.85
C TYR A 593 1.11 -9.86 -8.94
N GLY A 594 1.87 -10.78 -8.35
CA GLY A 594 1.34 -11.83 -7.50
C GLY A 594 2.44 -12.57 -6.75
N SER A 595 2.45 -12.39 -5.42
CA SER A 595 3.04 -13.26 -4.40
C SER A 595 4.37 -13.95 -4.74
N GLY A 596 5.47 -13.40 -4.21
CA GLY A 596 6.41 -14.20 -3.41
C GLY A 596 7.09 -15.42 -4.04
N ARG A 597 7.18 -15.57 -5.36
CA ARG A 597 8.16 -16.48 -5.95
C ARG A 597 9.43 -15.72 -6.26
N LYS A 598 10.51 -16.06 -5.54
CA LYS A 598 11.88 -15.77 -5.97
C LYS A 598 12.08 -16.44 -7.33
N SER A 599 11.80 -15.76 -8.43
CA SER A 599 12.36 -16.16 -9.71
C SER A 599 13.84 -15.80 -9.64
N SER A 600 14.70 -16.82 -9.64
CA SER A 600 16.13 -16.67 -9.83
C SER A 600 16.35 -15.99 -11.18
N TRP A 601 16.75 -14.72 -11.17
CA TRP A 601 17.38 -14.11 -12.34
C TRP A 601 18.81 -14.60 -12.31
N SER A 602 19.04 -15.77 -12.91
CA SER A 602 20.40 -16.26 -13.12
C SER A 602 21.02 -15.43 -14.23
N ASN A 603 22.11 -14.76 -13.85
CA ASN A 603 23.08 -14.11 -14.70
C ASN A 603 23.57 -15.13 -15.75
N ASP A 604 23.14 -15.00 -17.01
CA ASP A 604 23.65 -15.84 -18.09
C ASP A 604 24.99 -15.24 -18.55
N GLY A 605 26.03 -15.57 -17.79
CA GLY A 605 27.40 -15.34 -18.18
C GLY A 605 27.81 -16.40 -19.18
N GLY A 606 28.05 -15.99 -20.42
CA GLY A 606 28.54 -16.87 -21.48
C GLY A 606 29.78 -17.64 -21.05
N ARG A 607 29.82 -18.93 -21.42
CA ARG A 607 31.04 -19.71 -21.51
C ARG A 607 31.06 -20.49 -22.81
N GLY A 608 32.13 -20.24 -23.56
CA GLY A 608 32.44 -20.80 -24.86
C GLY A 608 32.66 -22.31 -24.84
N GLY A 609 32.71 -22.84 -26.06
CA GLY A 609 32.70 -24.26 -26.35
C GLY A 609 34.01 -25.01 -26.10
N SER A 610 33.82 -26.30 -25.86
CA SER A 610 34.59 -27.48 -26.28
C SER A 610 33.75 -28.66 -25.76
N GLY A 611 33.39 -29.72 -26.48
CA GLY A 611 34.06 -30.47 -27.53
C GLY A 611 34.44 -31.85 -26.97
N ARG A 612 33.77 -32.92 -27.43
CA ARG A 612 33.99 -34.38 -27.19
C ARG A 612 33.49 -34.94 -25.85
N GLY A 613 32.95 -36.15 -25.69
CA GLY A 613 32.63 -37.34 -26.51
C GLY A 613 32.07 -38.39 -25.51
N SER A 614 30.90 -38.99 -25.76
CA SER A 614 30.65 -40.38 -26.23
C SER A 614 31.02 -41.55 -25.28
N PHE A 615 30.05 -42.47 -25.14
CA PHE A 615 30.07 -43.84 -24.58
C PHE A 615 30.12 -43.98 -23.04
N GLY A 616 29.42 -44.89 -22.36
CA GLY A 616 28.53 -46.00 -22.74
C GLY A 616 28.37 -46.98 -21.55
N GLY A 617 27.30 -47.78 -21.56
CA GLY A 617 27.15 -49.05 -20.82
C GLY A 617 26.54 -48.95 -19.41
N ASP A 618 25.28 -49.33 -19.17
CA ASP A 618 24.67 -50.67 -19.06
C ASP A 618 24.92 -51.45 -17.75
N ARG A 619 23.79 -51.69 -17.07
CA ARG A 619 23.32 -52.96 -16.44
C ARG A 619 23.70 -53.34 -14.99
N ARG A 620 22.61 -53.43 -14.21
CA ARG A 620 22.05 -54.58 -13.46
C ARG A 620 22.75 -55.17 -12.22
N GLY A 621 21.88 -55.45 -11.23
CA GLY A 621 22.00 -56.46 -10.16
C GLY A 621 21.90 -55.81 -8.77
N GLY A 622 20.95 -56.08 -7.87
CA GLY A 622 19.99 -57.18 -7.73
C GLY A 622 20.40 -58.10 -6.58
N PHE A 623 19.56 -58.17 -5.52
CA PHE A 623 19.57 -59.10 -4.37
C PHE A 623 20.62 -58.82 -3.26
N GLY A 624 20.35 -58.98 -1.96
CA GLY A 624 19.20 -59.48 -1.19
C GLY A 624 19.72 -60.11 0.12
N GLY A 625 19.01 -59.93 1.27
CA GLY A 625 19.18 -60.67 2.56
C GLY A 625 20.53 -60.45 3.27
N ASP A 626 20.74 -60.62 4.58
CA ASP A 626 19.93 -61.16 5.67
C ASP A 626 20.58 -60.80 7.03
N ARG A 627 19.88 -61.15 8.11
CA ARG A 627 20.04 -60.78 9.54
C ARG A 627 21.25 -61.39 10.29
N GLY A 628 21.56 -60.75 11.44
CA GLY A 628 22.23 -61.32 12.65
C GLY A 628 23.74 -61.11 12.69
N GLY A 629 24.45 -60.84 13.79
CA GLY A 629 24.19 -60.87 15.23
C GLY A 629 25.55 -61.06 15.93
N ASP A 630 25.82 -60.24 16.94
CA ASP A 630 26.78 -60.40 18.07
C ASP A 630 28.33 -60.44 17.93
N ARG A 631 28.92 -59.41 18.58
CA ARG A 631 30.01 -59.42 19.61
C ARG A 631 31.40 -60.03 19.34
N ARG A 632 32.43 -59.16 19.36
CA ARG A 632 33.54 -59.03 20.37
C ARG A 632 34.74 -58.32 19.72
N GLY A 633 35.16 -57.15 20.22
CA GLY A 633 36.40 -56.96 21.02
C GLY A 633 37.56 -56.48 20.12
N GLY A 634 38.43 -55.51 20.44
CA GLY A 634 38.71 -54.68 21.60
C GLY A 634 39.97 -53.83 21.32
N TYR A 635 40.36 -53.02 22.30
CA TYR A 635 41.64 -52.29 22.51
C TYR A 635 41.70 -50.76 22.27
N GLY A 636 41.77 -50.04 23.41
CA GLY A 636 42.71 -48.93 23.68
C GLY A 636 42.13 -47.52 23.58
N GLY A 637 42.02 -46.69 24.64
CA GLY A 637 42.48 -46.83 26.01
C GLY A 637 41.87 -45.75 26.92
N ASP A 638 41.65 -46.17 28.17
CA ASP A 638 41.04 -45.45 29.29
C ASP A 638 41.88 -44.30 29.87
N ARG A 639 41.21 -43.32 30.50
CA ARG A 639 41.18 -43.16 31.97
C ARG A 639 40.39 -41.90 32.36
N GLY A 640 39.30 -42.11 33.09
CA GLY A 640 38.60 -41.07 33.84
C GLY A 640 39.09 -40.96 35.29
N GLY A 641 38.45 -40.07 36.05
CA GLY A 641 38.23 -40.30 37.48
C GLY A 641 38.69 -39.20 38.44
N PHE A 642 37.69 -38.48 38.95
CA PHE A 642 37.45 -38.17 40.38
C PHE A 642 38.22 -37.06 41.14
N SER A 643 37.42 -36.08 41.57
CA SER A 643 37.18 -35.65 42.97
C SER A 643 38.08 -34.62 43.69
N ARG A 644 37.36 -33.57 44.18
CA ARG A 644 37.38 -32.89 45.51
C ARG A 644 38.67 -32.22 46.06
N GLY A 645 38.41 -31.07 46.72
CA GLY A 645 39.27 -30.38 47.70
C GLY A 645 39.97 -29.15 47.08
N GLY A 646 40.01 -27.95 47.66
CA GLY A 646 40.00 -27.54 49.06
C GLY A 646 41.21 -26.65 49.30
N ASP A 647 40.97 -25.37 49.56
CA ASP A 647 41.75 -24.36 50.31
C ASP A 647 43.25 -24.04 50.05
N ARG A 648 43.56 -22.77 50.38
CA ARG A 648 44.86 -22.08 50.59
C ARG A 648 45.52 -21.54 49.31
N GLY A 649 45.67 -20.22 49.15
CA GLY A 649 46.58 -19.31 49.87
C GLY A 649 47.65 -18.90 48.85
N GLY A 650 47.99 -17.66 48.54
CA GLY A 650 48.22 -16.49 49.38
C GLY A 650 49.60 -15.96 48.99
N PHE A 651 49.68 -14.78 48.39
CA PHE A 651 50.89 -13.94 48.37
C PHE A 651 50.44 -12.48 48.44
N GLY A 652 50.87 -11.81 49.50
CA GLY A 652 50.55 -10.43 49.83
C GLY A 652 51.73 -9.48 49.70
N GLY A 653 51.48 -8.24 50.12
CA GLY A 653 52.41 -7.12 50.28
C GLY A 653 51.67 -5.80 50.10
N GLU A 654 50.96 -5.29 51.13
CA GLU A 654 51.40 -4.21 52.04
C GLU A 654 51.40 -2.80 51.37
N ARG A 655 50.79 -1.70 51.85
CA ARG A 655 50.69 -1.15 53.22
C ARG A 655 49.53 -0.14 53.42
N ARG A 656 48.99 -0.18 54.64
CA ARG A 656 48.56 0.88 55.58
C ARG A 656 47.64 2.05 55.17
N GLY A 657 46.57 2.19 55.96
CA GLY A 657 46.22 3.47 56.60
C GLY A 657 44.73 3.84 56.60
N GLY A 658 43.96 3.40 57.59
CA GLY A 658 42.65 3.98 57.90
C GLY A 658 42.79 5.28 58.71
N PHE A 659 41.72 6.08 58.81
CA PHE A 659 41.16 6.60 60.07
C PHE A 659 39.91 7.45 59.79
N SER A 660 38.87 7.16 60.56
CA SER A 660 37.59 7.85 60.65
C SER A 660 37.66 9.11 61.53
N ARG A 661 36.80 10.11 61.25
CA ARG A 661 36.09 11.06 62.15
C ARG A 661 35.43 12.11 61.23
N GLY A 662 34.15 12.48 61.31
CA GLY A 662 33.26 12.62 62.45
C GLY A 662 33.34 14.05 62.99
N GLY A 663 32.31 14.89 62.77
CA GLY A 663 32.16 16.18 63.47
C GLY A 663 31.38 17.28 62.73
N ASP A 664 30.14 17.50 63.18
CA ASP A 664 29.22 18.63 62.91
C ASP A 664 29.81 20.03 63.17
N ARG A 665 29.37 21.02 62.35
CA ARG A 665 28.84 22.38 62.68
C ARG A 665 28.15 22.90 61.39
N GLY A 666 27.01 23.59 61.32
CA GLY A 666 26.14 24.27 62.27
C GLY A 666 25.47 25.45 61.53
N PHE A 667 24.13 25.50 61.60
CA PHE A 667 23.24 26.68 61.66
C PHE A 667 23.16 27.80 60.59
N GLY A 668 21.90 28.15 60.29
CA GLY A 668 21.39 29.50 59.91
C GLY A 668 21.00 29.63 58.44
N GLY A 669 19.81 30.06 58.02
CA GLY A 669 18.71 30.74 58.69
C GLY A 669 18.00 31.63 57.65
N ASP A 670 16.68 31.52 57.58
CA ASP A 670 15.65 32.35 56.95
C ASP A 670 16.00 33.66 56.20
N ARG A 671 15.37 33.85 55.03
CA ARG A 671 14.28 34.85 54.89
C ARG A 671 13.59 34.84 53.51
N LYS A 672 12.25 34.75 53.57
CA LYS A 672 11.30 35.28 52.58
C LYS A 672 11.38 36.82 52.56
N PHE A 673 11.09 37.45 51.42
CA PHE A 673 10.27 38.67 51.38
C PHE A 673 9.61 38.85 50.01
N ASP A 674 8.30 39.08 50.07
CA ASP A 674 7.40 39.47 48.99
C ASP A 674 7.66 40.89 48.49
N GLY A 675 7.16 41.21 47.29
CA GLY A 675 7.12 42.56 46.77
C GLY A 675 6.41 42.68 45.42
N GLU A 676 5.08 42.66 45.43
CA GLU A 676 4.23 43.14 44.33
C GLU A 676 4.45 44.64 44.07
N SER A 677 4.44 45.07 42.80
CA SER A 677 3.56 46.17 42.32
C SER A 677 3.76 46.52 40.83
N ARG A 678 2.69 46.27 40.08
CA ARG A 678 2.06 47.08 39.01
C ARG A 678 2.85 48.19 38.30
N SER A 679 2.89 48.11 36.97
CA SER A 679 2.43 49.10 35.95
C SER A 679 2.95 48.61 34.59
N GLY A 680 2.31 48.72 33.42
CA GLY A 680 1.19 49.52 32.94
C GLY A 680 1.55 49.94 31.51
N ARG A 681 0.79 49.43 30.52
CA ARG A 681 0.60 49.88 29.12
C ARG A 681 1.72 50.67 28.42
N TRP A 682 2.14 50.21 27.23
CA TRP A 682 1.61 50.64 25.92
C TRP A 682 1.80 49.52 24.91
#